data_AF-A0A455AU38-F1
#
_entry.id   AF-A0A455AU38-F1
#
_cell.length_a   1.000
_cell.length_b   1.000
_cell.length_c   1.000
_cell.angle_alpha   90.00
_cell.angle_beta   90.00
_cell.angle_gamma   90.00
#
_symmetry.space_group_name_H-M   'P 1'
#
loop_
_entity.id
_entity.type
_entity.pdbx_description
1 polymer ?
#
loop_
_entity_poly.entity_id
_entity_poly.type
_entity_poly.pdbx_seq_one_letter_code
_entity_poly.pdbx_strand_id
1 'polypeptide(L)'
;MKGKAGLPREGFLEEVMPEEFLEGRLGVSQLLGLVWEPHSGVAALLRLRVFLHIVQDRCPDAKARQQLHQRSLWGPAGAPPSCSPRIMTGSQSQLSGALGFQPIVGTPQASCQHSSFRYHALGFRETRGNRRERRATLLVTRAAATFLLDSGAPDLLRDLHEAFCERPSAARRQLEAVLSAGDRERLRAQVREAADVGFARFQETVRSRPELREDSGRELLAPVTHALRVLWRLAPPGALPALGTRLAECLLLRGDAAGARALCERLLRPWRTGDRARDRAGDRAPLLALRGFCALHAGDAGRAQEDFQAVVELGPPHPGSCVRALCGRGLLRVLAGSAFLGALDYVTACRLRPEEALLVTKAYVPWNQRGLLMTVLREEGRRMLQRRPQPGSESGPGRRSKAAETDSRAAQEGDARGVYQLAMLLMELDTEDEASRLLAADALYRLGRLDDAHKALLVALSRRPQAAPVLVRLALLQLRRGFSYDASQLVKKVVQSGDTACLQPTLDVFRHEDRQLLQGHCHARALAILQARPGGAEGRAHTREAITYLSLAIFAAGSQASESLLTRARCYGLLGQKKTAMFDFTSVLRAEPRNARALCGRALLHLALGQQKEAVDDILSALKLSPRTAVPEIRSLKPEVQALITQGLSSRCRALLIQLPDTGARLSNEDTQSLLAAGEALIEIDAGQPSWHILLADVLAAVGSFEKAGARLQRVLHLAPASEAARARRGLLRLKKGDVPAATQDLQRLAETDAQDLGFLLHLLEASERQSLAQAAAQEADTLMNSGRPGQALGYCSLAILAGGGSACHLRRRAACLAELREFGRALGDLDRVLREGSGDGDLQARAEDFCSQGRLLLSLGDEAGAAGAFAQALRLAPALAQSKLWQQPGRAPTAHALLCRAQHCLDEQRYTEAWTAAEGGLLVDPEHGGLKRLKARIRREASSGCRLH
;
A
#
# COMPACT_ATOMS: atom_id res chain seq x y z
N MET A 1 -4.13 27.72 43.56
CA MET A 1 -3.08 28.47 44.29
C MET A 1 -1.82 27.59 44.29
N LYS A 2 -0.75 27.96 43.56
CA LYS A 2 0.51 28.61 44.06
C LYS A 2 1.10 27.84 45.27
N GLY A 3 2.35 27.38 45.35
CA GLY A 3 3.58 27.47 44.53
C GLY A 3 4.61 26.45 45.09
N LYS A 4 5.48 25.83 44.27
CA LYS A 4 6.84 26.26 43.85
C LYS A 4 7.93 26.26 44.96
N ALA A 5 8.93 25.39 44.79
CA ALA A 5 10.40 25.64 44.79
C ALA A 5 11.16 24.28 44.83
N GLY A 6 12.24 23.96 44.09
CA GLY A 6 13.03 24.64 43.04
C GLY A 6 14.18 23.73 42.53
N LEU A 7 14.29 23.62 41.19
CA LEU A 7 15.45 23.65 40.23
C LEU A 7 16.90 23.24 40.65
N PRO A 8 17.81 22.85 39.70
CA PRO A 8 17.99 23.29 38.28
C PRO A 8 18.04 22.14 37.23
N ARG A 9 17.68 22.26 35.94
CA ARG A 9 18.06 23.10 34.77
C ARG A 9 19.48 22.89 34.21
N GLU A 10 19.61 21.93 33.30
CA GLU A 10 20.50 21.93 32.10
C GLU A 10 19.72 21.13 31.02
N GLY A 11 19.23 21.75 29.93
CA GLY A 11 19.97 21.88 28.68
C GLY A 11 19.38 20.92 27.63
N PHE A 12 18.22 21.25 27.07
CA PHE A 12 17.65 20.58 25.90
C PHE A 12 18.57 20.81 24.69
N LEU A 13 19.15 19.74 24.15
CA LEU A 13 19.50 19.66 22.74
C LEU A 13 18.38 18.89 22.05
N GLU A 14 17.49 19.64 21.41
CA GLU A 14 16.71 19.13 20.29
C GLU A 14 17.68 18.75 19.17
N GLU A 15 17.92 17.46 18.97
CA GLU A 15 18.33 16.98 17.66
C GLU A 15 17.11 16.38 16.98
N VAL A 16 16.64 17.14 15.99
CA VAL A 16 15.62 16.78 15.01
C VAL A 16 16.02 15.48 14.34
N MET A 17 15.23 14.42 14.54
CA MET A 17 15.27 13.22 13.69
C MET A 17 14.92 13.63 12.25
N PRO A 18 15.75 13.32 11.22
CA PRO A 18 15.40 13.63 9.84
C PRO A 18 14.17 12.82 9.39
N GLU A 19 13.27 13.45 8.64
CA GLU A 19 12.05 12.83 8.07
C GLU A 19 12.33 11.57 7.21
N GLU A 20 13.58 11.33 6.82
CA GLU A 20 14.02 10.18 6.02
C GLU A 20 13.87 8.81 6.72
N PHE A 21 13.72 8.78 8.05
CA PHE A 21 13.51 7.52 8.80
C PHE A 21 12.10 6.94 8.63
N LEU A 22 11.11 7.77 8.30
CA LEU A 22 9.71 7.33 8.08
C LEU A 22 9.46 6.86 6.63
N GLU A 23 10.37 7.15 5.69
CA GLU A 23 10.26 6.73 4.28
C GLU A 23 11.01 5.43 3.93
N GLY A 24 11.64 4.75 4.90
CA GLY A 24 12.24 3.43 4.69
C GLY A 24 13.51 3.40 3.80
N ARG A 25 14.27 4.49 3.74
CA ARG A 25 15.51 4.60 2.93
C ARG A 25 16.81 4.21 3.65
N LEU A 26 16.80 4.03 4.96
CA LEU A 26 17.99 3.66 5.73
C LEU A 26 18.09 2.12 5.85
N GLY A 27 19.19 1.57 5.31
CA GLY A 27 19.48 0.13 5.36
C GLY A 27 20.07 -0.29 6.71
N VAL A 28 19.87 -1.56 7.07
CA VAL A 28 20.43 -2.22 8.27
C VAL A 28 21.96 -2.00 8.41
N SER A 29 22.67 -1.76 7.30
CA SER A 29 24.10 -1.44 7.28
C SER A 29 24.47 -0.09 7.90
N GLN A 30 23.61 0.93 7.83
CA GLN A 30 23.86 2.25 8.44
C GLN A 30 23.57 2.25 9.96
N LEU A 31 22.60 1.45 10.40
CA LEU A 31 22.31 1.23 11.83
C LEU A 31 23.42 0.42 12.53
N LEU A 32 24.09 -0.49 11.83
CA LEU A 32 25.25 -1.23 12.34
C LEU A 32 26.54 -0.38 12.32
N GLY A 33 26.62 0.62 11.45
CA GLY A 33 27.77 1.54 11.36
C GLY A 33 27.92 2.49 12.54
N LEU A 34 26.82 2.86 13.21
CA LEU A 34 26.85 3.76 14.39
C LEU A 34 27.30 3.07 15.69
N VAL A 35 27.50 1.75 15.68
CA VAL A 35 27.82 0.97 16.90
C VAL A 35 29.31 0.60 16.99
N TRP A 36 30.10 0.78 15.92
CA TRP A 36 31.48 0.30 15.88
C TRP A 36 32.46 1.39 15.43
N GLU A 37 32.92 2.18 16.40
CA GLU A 37 34.21 2.89 16.31
C GLU A 37 35.20 2.31 17.34
N PRO A 38 36.52 2.34 17.07
CA PRO A 38 37.49 1.51 17.75
C PRO A 38 38.10 2.23 18.97
N HIS A 39 37.35 2.42 20.06
CA HIS A 39 37.96 2.83 21.33
C HIS A 39 37.37 2.13 22.57
N SER A 40 38.23 1.34 23.23
CA SER A 40 38.14 0.75 24.58
C SER A 40 36.84 0.02 24.97
N GLY A 41 36.97 -1.30 25.21
CA GLY A 41 35.87 -2.26 25.37
C GLY A 41 34.90 -2.09 26.56
N VAL A 42 35.03 -1.07 27.42
CA VAL A 42 34.14 -0.88 28.58
C VAL A 42 32.94 0.02 28.25
N ALA A 43 33.11 1.02 27.37
CA ALA A 43 32.02 1.92 26.96
C ALA A 43 31.03 1.25 25.99
N ALA A 44 31.51 0.33 25.15
CA ALA A 44 30.69 -0.47 24.23
C ALA A 44 29.72 -1.41 24.98
N LEU A 45 30.14 -1.98 26.11
CA LEU A 45 29.30 -2.86 26.93
C LEU A 45 28.16 -2.11 27.65
N LEU A 46 28.39 -0.86 28.06
CA LEU A 46 27.36 -0.02 28.67
C LEU A 46 26.31 0.44 27.64
N ARG A 47 26.73 0.79 26.42
CA ARG A 47 25.81 1.18 25.33
C ARG A 47 24.99 0.00 24.83
N LEU A 48 25.57 -1.21 24.74
CA LEU A 48 24.83 -2.43 24.40
C LEU A 48 23.77 -2.78 25.46
N ARG A 49 24.08 -2.52 26.74
CA ARG A 49 23.19 -2.81 27.87
C ARG A 49 22.01 -1.84 27.94
N VAL A 50 22.21 -0.56 27.62
CA VAL A 50 21.12 0.44 27.48
C VAL A 50 20.25 0.12 26.26
N PHE A 51 20.85 -0.27 25.13
CA PHE A 51 20.12 -0.65 23.91
C PHE A 51 19.27 -1.92 24.10
N LEU A 52 19.79 -2.94 24.78
CA LEU A 52 19.03 -4.14 25.14
C LEU A 52 17.88 -3.88 26.11
N HIS A 53 18.04 -2.90 27.01
CA HIS A 53 16.98 -2.53 27.96
C HIS A 53 15.82 -1.79 27.27
N ILE A 54 16.13 -0.89 26.33
CA ILE A 54 15.13 -0.15 25.52
C ILE A 54 14.34 -1.08 24.59
N VAL A 55 14.99 -2.14 24.06
CA VAL A 55 14.34 -3.16 23.21
C VAL A 55 13.44 -4.10 24.02
N GLN A 56 13.77 -4.39 25.29
CA GLN A 56 12.96 -5.25 26.17
C GLN A 56 11.61 -4.60 26.55
N ASP A 57 11.55 -3.28 26.72
CA ASP A 57 10.32 -2.59 27.16
C ASP A 57 9.27 -2.38 26.07
N ARG A 58 9.62 -2.48 24.77
CA ARG A 58 8.68 -2.21 23.66
C ARG A 58 8.32 -3.42 22.78
N CYS A 59 8.76 -4.63 23.14
CA CYS A 59 8.45 -5.83 22.34
C CYS A 59 7.08 -6.44 22.75
N PRO A 60 6.07 -6.54 21.85
CA PRO A 60 4.70 -6.94 22.22
C PRO A 60 4.50 -8.46 22.35
N ASP A 61 5.54 -9.28 22.14
CA ASP A 61 5.43 -10.74 22.02
C ASP A 61 6.09 -11.48 23.19
N ALA A 62 5.29 -12.23 23.97
CA ALA A 62 5.68 -12.81 25.25
C ALA A 62 6.69 -13.97 25.14
N LYS A 63 6.66 -14.72 24.03
CA LYS A 63 7.59 -15.85 23.78
C LYS A 63 9.02 -15.39 23.48
N ALA A 64 9.18 -14.23 22.84
CA ALA A 64 10.50 -13.64 22.57
C ALA A 64 11.16 -13.11 23.85
N ARG A 65 10.38 -12.58 24.81
CA ARG A 65 10.88 -12.16 26.13
C ARG A 65 11.46 -13.33 26.92
N GLN A 66 10.82 -14.50 26.88
CA GLN A 66 11.26 -15.68 27.63
C GLN A 66 12.56 -16.29 27.09
N GLN A 67 12.79 -16.24 25.76
CA GLN A 67 14.03 -16.68 25.13
C GLN A 67 15.20 -15.69 25.35
N LEU A 68 14.92 -14.39 25.41
CA LEU A 68 15.92 -13.36 25.76
C LEU A 68 16.32 -13.42 27.23
N HIS A 69 15.39 -13.78 28.13
CA HIS A 69 15.67 -13.91 29.56
C HIS A 69 16.61 -15.09 29.86
N GLN A 70 16.44 -16.23 29.18
CA GLN A 70 17.31 -17.40 29.33
C GLN A 70 18.75 -17.17 28.82
N ARG A 71 18.96 -16.25 27.87
CA ARG A 71 20.30 -15.89 27.37
C ARG A 71 20.99 -14.77 28.16
N SER A 72 20.28 -14.09 29.06
CA SER A 72 20.81 -12.97 29.86
C SER A 72 21.49 -13.38 31.18
N LEU A 73 21.48 -14.66 31.54
CA LEU A 73 21.96 -15.17 32.84
C LEU A 73 23.44 -15.59 32.90
N TRP A 74 24.21 -15.44 31.82
CA TRP A 74 25.64 -15.71 31.84
C TRP A 74 26.42 -14.42 31.53
N GLY A 75 26.63 -13.63 32.58
CA GLY A 75 27.59 -12.52 32.60
C GLY A 75 28.83 -12.88 33.45
N PRO A 76 30.02 -12.31 33.16
CA PRO A 76 31.25 -12.65 33.85
C PRO A 76 31.41 -11.83 35.14
N ALA A 77 31.55 -12.52 36.26
CA ALA A 77 32.29 -12.06 37.44
C ALA A 77 33.39 -13.12 37.63
N GLY A 78 34.69 -12.85 37.74
CA GLY A 78 35.45 -11.74 38.29
C GLY A 78 36.62 -12.42 39.03
N ALA A 79 37.86 -12.00 38.82
CA ALA A 79 39.02 -12.55 39.55
C ALA A 79 39.05 -12.00 41.02
N PRO A 80 39.85 -12.59 41.92
CA PRO A 80 39.44 -13.42 43.07
C PRO A 80 39.35 -12.62 44.41
N PRO A 81 38.91 -13.25 45.52
CA PRO A 81 39.94 -13.61 46.51
C PRO A 81 39.70 -14.93 47.28
N SER A 82 40.82 -15.54 47.67
CA SER A 82 41.14 -16.26 48.91
C SER A 82 40.18 -17.29 49.54
N CYS A 83 40.83 -18.36 50.02
CA CYS A 83 40.45 -19.29 51.08
C CYS A 83 39.67 -20.57 50.68
N SER A 84 40.43 -21.67 50.72
CA SER A 84 40.01 -23.03 51.04
C SER A 84 39.37 -23.12 52.46
N PRO A 85 39.00 -24.31 52.97
CA PRO A 85 38.26 -25.45 52.41
C PRO A 85 37.09 -25.88 53.34
N ARG A 86 36.19 -26.78 52.90
CA ARG A 86 35.45 -27.81 53.71
C ARG A 86 34.40 -28.48 52.79
N ILE A 87 34.56 -29.73 52.38
CA ILE A 87 34.39 -31.02 53.09
C ILE A 87 32.91 -31.44 53.24
N MET A 88 32.65 -32.68 52.77
CA MET A 88 31.53 -33.60 53.05
C MET A 88 30.19 -33.29 52.37
N THR A 89 29.41 -34.24 51.85
CA THR A 89 29.37 -35.72 51.76
C THR A 89 28.20 -35.98 50.79
N GLY A 90 28.22 -36.94 49.87
CA GLY A 90 28.20 -38.39 50.06
C GLY A 90 27.66 -38.97 48.73
N SER A 91 28.36 -39.96 48.16
CA SER A 91 27.93 -41.38 48.12
C SER A 91 26.79 -41.63 47.14
N GLN A 92 26.77 -42.59 46.24
CA GLN A 92 27.57 -43.76 45.84
C GLN A 92 26.85 -44.19 44.52
N SER A 93 27.43 -44.76 43.47
CA SER A 93 28.05 -46.09 43.36
C SER A 93 28.55 -46.23 41.90
N GLN A 94 29.84 -46.51 41.66
CA GLN A 94 30.41 -47.82 41.25
C GLN A 94 29.95 -48.27 39.85
N LEU A 95 30.78 -48.46 38.82
CA LEU A 95 31.99 -49.32 38.66
C LEU A 95 32.85 -48.76 37.48
N SER A 96 34.12 -48.36 37.66
CA SER A 96 35.39 -49.13 37.52
C SER A 96 35.67 -49.70 36.11
N GLY A 97 36.83 -49.50 35.45
CA GLY A 97 38.14 -48.93 35.82
C GLY A 97 38.92 -48.48 34.55
N ALA A 98 39.83 -47.50 34.66
CA ALA A 98 41.29 -47.66 34.95
C ALA A 98 42.09 -47.97 33.66
N LEU A 99 43.13 -47.27 33.18
CA LEU A 99 44.08 -46.22 33.59
C LEU A 99 44.53 -45.50 32.29
N GLY A 100 45.09 -44.29 32.19
CA GLY A 100 45.89 -43.51 33.12
C GLY A 100 46.15 -42.09 32.57
N PHE A 101 46.31 -41.16 33.51
CA PHE A 101 46.64 -39.74 33.34
C PHE A 101 48.13 -39.53 32.97
N GLN A 102 48.43 -38.61 32.06
CA GLN A 102 49.01 -37.30 32.39
C GLN A 102 49.20 -36.41 31.14
N PRO A 103 48.92 -35.09 31.24
CA PRO A 103 49.28 -34.08 30.26
C PRO A 103 50.66 -33.47 30.54
N ILE A 104 51.50 -33.37 29.51
CA ILE A 104 52.79 -32.68 29.58
C ILE A 104 52.58 -31.18 29.35
N VAL A 105 52.58 -30.46 30.47
CA VAL A 105 53.26 -29.18 30.76
C VAL A 105 53.74 -28.35 29.56
N GLY A 106 53.16 -27.14 29.45
CA GLY A 106 53.72 -26.03 28.69
C GLY A 106 55.04 -25.55 29.28
N THR A 107 56.00 -25.23 28.40
CA THR A 107 57.28 -24.64 28.78
C THR A 107 57.15 -23.11 28.87
N PRO A 108 57.67 -22.48 29.94
CA PRO A 108 57.69 -21.04 30.10
C PRO A 108 58.95 -20.41 29.50
N GLN A 109 58.83 -19.14 29.12
CA GLN A 109 59.95 -18.21 29.00
C GLN A 109 60.62 -18.08 30.38
N ALA A 110 61.92 -18.40 30.45
CA ALA A 110 62.75 -18.12 31.61
C ALA A 110 63.67 -16.93 31.32
N SER A 111 63.42 -15.85 32.06
CA SER A 111 64.37 -14.80 32.39
C SER A 111 65.61 -15.36 33.08
N CYS A 112 66.77 -14.83 32.70
CA CYS A 112 68.06 -15.07 33.36
C CYS A 112 68.02 -14.60 34.82
N GLN A 113 68.38 -15.47 35.77
CA GLN A 113 69.13 -15.11 36.98
C GLN A 113 69.81 -16.36 37.57
N HIS A 114 70.96 -16.12 38.17
CA HIS A 114 72.00 -17.08 38.57
C HIS A 114 71.57 -18.20 39.52
N SER A 115 72.13 -19.40 39.31
CA SER A 115 72.70 -20.19 40.39
C SER A 115 73.83 -21.08 39.88
N SER A 116 74.90 -21.09 40.64
CA SER A 116 76.19 -21.73 40.37
C SER A 116 76.15 -23.20 40.76
N PHE A 117 76.56 -24.10 39.86
CA PHE A 117 77.12 -25.39 40.25
C PHE A 117 78.37 -25.67 39.42
N ARG A 118 79.50 -25.70 40.14
CA ARG A 118 80.83 -26.04 39.62
C ARG A 118 80.93 -27.56 39.46
N TYR A 119 81.20 -28.02 38.25
CA TYR A 119 81.98 -29.23 38.02
C TYR A 119 83.17 -28.86 37.13
N HIS A 120 84.37 -29.12 37.65
CA HIS A 120 85.63 -28.96 36.95
C HIS A 120 85.71 -29.96 35.79
N ALA A 121 85.67 -29.46 34.56
CA ALA A 121 86.21 -30.15 33.40
C ALA A 121 87.04 -29.13 32.59
N LEU A 122 88.29 -29.50 32.37
CA LEU A 122 89.36 -28.70 31.81
C LEU A 122 89.05 -28.22 30.38
N GLY A 123 89.35 -26.94 30.14
CA GLY A 123 89.80 -26.39 28.86
C GLY A 123 88.94 -26.62 27.62
N PHE A 124 88.07 -25.66 27.29
CA PHE A 124 88.04 -24.95 26.00
C PHE A 124 86.83 -24.00 26.00
N ARG A 125 87.08 -22.69 26.11
CA ARG A 125 86.07 -21.65 25.84
C ARG A 125 85.80 -21.65 24.34
N GLU A 126 84.98 -22.57 23.87
CA GLU A 126 84.43 -22.47 22.52
C GLU A 126 83.45 -21.30 22.47
N THR A 127 83.80 -20.30 21.67
CA THR A 127 82.91 -19.18 21.39
C THR A 127 81.61 -19.73 20.80
N ARG A 128 80.47 -19.14 21.18
CA ARG A 128 79.13 -19.51 20.70
C ARG A 128 79.05 -19.61 19.17
N GLY A 129 79.96 -18.92 18.46
CA GLY A 129 80.17 -19.00 17.03
C GLY A 129 80.68 -20.36 16.52
N ASN A 130 81.71 -20.95 17.14
CA ASN A 130 82.29 -22.22 16.67
C ASN A 130 81.32 -23.40 16.82
N ARG A 131 80.49 -23.40 17.87
CA ARG A 131 79.45 -24.43 18.06
C ARG A 131 78.39 -24.38 16.97
N ARG A 132 77.95 -23.19 16.57
CA ARG A 132 76.99 -23.01 15.47
C ARG A 132 77.57 -23.41 14.11
N GLU A 133 78.86 -23.16 13.89
CA GLU A 133 79.55 -23.61 12.67
C GLU A 133 79.63 -25.12 12.56
N ARG A 134 80.06 -25.80 13.63
CA ARG A 134 80.12 -27.27 13.67
C ARG A 134 78.74 -27.91 13.51
N ARG A 135 77.71 -27.31 14.13
CA ARG A 135 76.33 -27.77 13.95
C ARG A 135 75.87 -27.62 12.49
N ALA A 136 76.15 -26.49 11.86
CA ALA A 136 75.83 -26.26 10.45
C ALA A 136 76.56 -27.25 9.52
N THR A 137 77.84 -27.54 9.77
CA THR A 137 78.60 -28.51 8.96
C THR A 137 78.06 -29.93 9.09
N LEU A 138 77.72 -30.37 10.31
CA LEU A 138 77.15 -31.70 10.57
C LEU A 138 75.78 -31.89 9.89
N LEU A 139 74.93 -30.87 9.96
CA LEU A 139 73.62 -30.89 9.32
C LEU A 139 73.73 -30.93 7.79
N VAL A 140 74.67 -30.19 7.19
CA VAL A 140 74.93 -30.26 5.74
C VAL A 140 75.49 -31.61 5.32
N THR A 141 76.38 -32.22 6.10
CA THR A 141 76.90 -33.56 5.77
C THR A 141 75.83 -34.64 5.89
N ARG A 142 74.94 -34.54 6.89
CA ARG A 142 73.79 -35.45 7.03
C ARG A 142 72.82 -35.30 5.86
N ALA A 143 72.50 -34.05 5.50
CA ALA A 143 71.69 -33.74 4.33
C ALA A 143 72.31 -34.27 3.02
N ALA A 144 73.60 -34.03 2.79
CA ALA A 144 74.28 -34.53 1.59
C ALA A 144 74.27 -36.06 1.52
N ALA A 145 74.42 -36.76 2.64
CA ALA A 145 74.30 -38.21 2.69
C ALA A 145 72.87 -38.68 2.36
N THR A 146 71.84 -38.05 2.94
CA THR A 146 70.44 -38.38 2.61
C THR A 146 70.10 -38.14 1.14
N PHE A 147 70.67 -37.08 0.55
CA PHE A 147 70.52 -36.75 -0.87
C PHE A 147 71.15 -37.82 -1.77
N LEU A 148 72.38 -38.24 -1.49
CA LEU A 148 73.08 -39.25 -2.29
C LEU A 148 72.47 -40.65 -2.16
N LEU A 149 71.73 -40.91 -1.09
CA LEU A 149 71.04 -42.17 -0.81
C LEU A 149 69.56 -42.17 -1.27
N ASP A 150 69.07 -41.11 -1.92
CA ASP A 150 67.66 -40.91 -2.33
C ASP A 150 66.64 -41.17 -1.18
N SER A 151 67.06 -40.99 0.07
CA SER A 151 66.28 -41.34 1.25
C SER A 151 65.60 -40.09 1.83
N GLY A 152 64.32 -39.90 1.50
CA GLY A 152 63.42 -38.97 2.18
C GLY A 152 63.72 -37.47 1.98
N ALA A 153 63.00 -36.84 1.07
CA ALA A 153 63.02 -35.38 0.88
C ALA A 153 62.72 -34.50 2.12
N PRO A 154 61.86 -34.88 3.10
CA PRO A 154 61.52 -33.97 4.21
C PRO A 154 62.65 -33.81 5.23
N ASP A 155 63.40 -34.88 5.54
CA ASP A 155 64.52 -34.83 6.49
C ASP A 155 65.70 -34.06 5.89
N LEU A 156 65.96 -34.26 4.59
CA LEU A 156 66.92 -33.48 3.79
C LEU A 156 66.63 -31.96 3.87
N LEU A 157 65.38 -31.56 3.63
CA LEU A 157 64.97 -30.15 3.61
C LEU A 157 65.04 -29.50 5.00
N ARG A 158 64.64 -30.22 6.04
CA ARG A 158 64.74 -29.74 7.44
C ARG A 158 66.19 -29.50 7.82
N ASP A 159 67.07 -30.45 7.53
CA ASP A 159 68.49 -30.38 7.88
C ASP A 159 69.22 -29.26 7.14
N LEU A 160 68.96 -29.11 5.83
CA LEU A 160 69.50 -27.99 5.06
C LEU A 160 68.97 -26.65 5.59
N HIS A 161 67.68 -26.55 5.89
CA HIS A 161 67.11 -25.31 6.42
C HIS A 161 67.75 -24.92 7.75
N GLU A 162 67.83 -25.85 8.71
CA GLU A 162 68.45 -25.64 10.01
C GLU A 162 69.93 -25.24 9.88
N ALA A 163 70.67 -25.89 8.96
CA ALA A 163 72.06 -25.53 8.69
C ALA A 163 72.22 -24.09 8.19
N PHE A 164 71.37 -23.67 7.24
CA PHE A 164 71.39 -22.30 6.71
C PHE A 164 70.92 -21.25 7.73
N CYS A 165 70.09 -21.63 8.69
CA CYS A 165 69.67 -20.79 9.82
C CYS A 165 70.79 -20.58 10.85
N GLU A 166 71.61 -21.61 11.12
CA GLU A 166 72.73 -21.52 12.07
C GLU A 166 73.88 -20.64 11.53
N ARG A 167 74.43 -20.98 10.35
CA ARG A 167 75.46 -20.18 9.67
C ARG A 167 75.40 -20.38 8.14
N PRO A 168 74.92 -19.39 7.35
CA PRO A 168 74.74 -19.56 5.91
C PRO A 168 76.05 -19.66 5.12
N SER A 169 77.10 -18.95 5.54
CA SER A 169 78.42 -19.00 4.89
C SER A 169 79.18 -20.30 5.15
N ALA A 170 79.00 -20.89 6.35
CA ALA A 170 79.58 -22.19 6.69
C ALA A 170 78.83 -23.33 5.97
N ALA A 171 77.49 -23.29 6.00
CA ALA A 171 76.66 -24.27 5.31
C ALA A 171 76.92 -24.30 3.80
N ARG A 172 77.07 -23.12 3.17
CA ARG A 172 77.41 -23.02 1.75
C ARG A 172 78.79 -23.60 1.42
N ARG A 173 79.83 -23.21 2.19
CA ARG A 173 81.19 -23.76 2.00
C ARG A 173 81.21 -25.28 2.15
N GLN A 174 80.51 -25.82 3.15
CA GLN A 174 80.43 -27.26 3.36
C GLN A 174 79.67 -27.96 2.23
N LEU A 175 78.59 -27.37 1.71
CA LEU A 175 77.84 -27.93 0.60
C LEU A 175 78.66 -27.94 -0.70
N GLU A 176 79.46 -26.89 -0.93
CA GLU A 176 80.40 -26.80 -2.06
C GLU A 176 81.57 -27.79 -1.92
N ALA A 177 81.94 -28.17 -0.69
CA ALA A 177 82.99 -29.16 -0.42
C ALA A 177 82.50 -30.62 -0.55
N VAL A 178 81.22 -30.89 -0.25
CA VAL A 178 80.67 -32.25 -0.20
C VAL A 178 79.99 -32.69 -1.51
N LEU A 179 79.45 -31.76 -2.31
CA LEU A 179 78.69 -32.08 -3.53
C LEU A 179 79.37 -31.52 -4.79
N SER A 180 79.36 -32.29 -5.88
CA SER A 180 79.85 -31.83 -7.19
C SER A 180 78.97 -30.70 -7.77
N ALA A 181 79.42 -30.05 -8.85
CA ALA A 181 78.62 -29.04 -9.53
C ALA A 181 77.29 -29.59 -10.06
N GLY A 182 77.30 -30.79 -10.68
CA GLY A 182 76.10 -31.46 -11.17
C GLY A 182 75.16 -31.91 -10.05
N ASP A 183 75.70 -32.38 -8.93
CA ASP A 183 74.90 -32.78 -7.76
C ASP A 183 74.20 -31.59 -7.10
N ARG A 184 74.84 -30.42 -7.07
CA ARG A 184 74.22 -29.19 -6.58
C ARG A 184 73.07 -28.72 -7.47
N GLU A 185 73.15 -28.93 -8.78
CA GLU A 185 72.04 -28.63 -9.68
C GLU A 185 70.89 -29.62 -9.51
N ARG A 186 71.18 -30.92 -9.37
CA ARG A 186 70.18 -31.95 -9.05
C ARG A 186 69.50 -31.68 -7.71
N LEU A 187 70.26 -31.31 -6.68
CA LEU A 187 69.73 -30.91 -5.38
C LEU A 187 68.82 -29.68 -5.50
N ARG A 188 69.24 -28.65 -6.27
CA ARG A 188 68.39 -27.46 -6.52
C ARG A 188 67.08 -27.84 -7.24
N ALA A 189 67.14 -28.73 -8.23
CA ALA A 189 65.97 -29.20 -8.95
C ALA A 189 65.01 -29.96 -8.01
N GLN A 190 65.53 -30.90 -7.20
CA GLN A 190 64.74 -31.68 -6.24
C GLN A 190 64.11 -30.80 -5.15
N VAL A 191 64.85 -29.82 -4.61
CA VAL A 191 64.31 -28.87 -3.61
C VAL A 191 63.24 -27.97 -4.24
N ARG A 192 63.40 -27.58 -5.51
CA ARG A 192 62.41 -26.81 -6.26
C ARG A 192 61.15 -27.62 -6.52
N GLU A 193 61.30 -28.86 -6.97
CA GLU A 193 60.18 -29.78 -7.17
C GLU A 193 59.41 -30.01 -5.87
N ALA A 194 60.10 -30.25 -4.75
CA ALA A 194 59.45 -30.40 -3.46
C ALA A 194 58.67 -29.13 -3.02
N ALA A 195 59.20 -27.94 -3.32
CA ALA A 195 58.49 -26.69 -3.08
C ALA A 195 57.25 -26.52 -3.98
N ASP A 196 57.37 -26.86 -5.26
CA ASP A 196 56.29 -26.74 -6.25
C ASP A 196 55.17 -27.76 -5.98
N VAL A 197 55.51 -29.02 -5.70
CA VAL A 197 54.55 -30.08 -5.30
C VAL A 197 53.87 -29.73 -3.98
N GLY A 198 54.64 -29.29 -2.97
CA GLY A 198 54.07 -28.88 -1.69
C GLY A 198 53.11 -27.69 -1.81
N PHE A 199 53.43 -26.73 -2.68
CA PHE A 199 52.53 -25.60 -2.94
C PHE A 199 51.30 -26.01 -3.76
N ALA A 200 51.43 -26.89 -4.75
CA ALA A 200 50.30 -27.43 -5.50
C ALA A 200 49.33 -28.16 -4.58
N ARG A 201 49.84 -29.01 -3.67
CA ARG A 201 49.05 -29.69 -2.64
C ARG A 201 48.33 -28.70 -1.72
N PHE A 202 48.98 -27.60 -1.36
CA PHE A 202 48.33 -26.51 -0.62
C PHE A 202 47.17 -25.90 -1.42
N GLN A 203 47.36 -25.58 -2.69
CA GLN A 203 46.31 -24.99 -3.54
C GLN A 203 45.12 -25.94 -3.69
N GLU A 204 45.35 -27.23 -3.90
CA GLU A 204 44.30 -28.25 -3.97
C GLU A 204 43.52 -28.34 -2.66
N THR A 205 44.22 -28.40 -1.53
CA THR A 205 43.61 -28.43 -0.18
C THR A 205 42.74 -27.19 0.05
N VAL A 206 43.19 -26.00 -0.36
CA VAL A 206 42.41 -24.77 -0.23
C VAL A 206 41.16 -24.81 -1.10
N ARG A 207 41.26 -25.30 -2.33
CA ARG A 207 40.11 -25.39 -3.25
C ARG A 207 39.04 -26.33 -2.70
N SER A 208 39.44 -27.48 -2.14
CA SER A 208 38.55 -28.51 -1.62
C SER A 208 37.97 -28.23 -0.22
N ARG A 209 38.30 -27.09 0.41
CA ARG A 209 37.74 -26.75 1.73
C ARG A 209 36.21 -26.71 1.70
N PRO A 210 35.53 -27.46 2.58
CA PRO A 210 34.07 -27.46 2.68
C PRO A 210 33.54 -26.18 3.32
N GLU A 211 34.25 -25.62 4.31
CA GLU A 211 33.83 -24.43 5.03
C GLU A 211 34.56 -23.18 4.55
N LEU A 212 33.79 -22.12 4.24
CA LEU A 212 34.34 -20.86 3.75
C LEU A 212 35.30 -20.17 4.74
N ARG A 213 35.03 -20.30 6.04
CA ARG A 213 35.82 -19.68 7.12
C ARG A 213 37.00 -20.52 7.58
N GLU A 214 37.17 -21.70 7.02
CA GLU A 214 38.26 -22.60 7.39
C GLU A 214 39.60 -22.09 6.84
N ASP A 215 40.65 -22.23 7.65
CA ASP A 215 42.04 -21.87 7.32
C ASP A 215 42.99 -23.09 7.33
N SER A 216 42.44 -24.31 7.28
CA SER A 216 43.19 -25.57 7.28
C SER A 216 44.13 -25.71 6.08
N GLY A 217 45.24 -26.42 6.26
CA GLY A 217 46.27 -26.59 5.22
C GLY A 217 47.36 -25.52 5.22
N ARG A 218 47.30 -24.47 6.05
CA ARG A 218 48.43 -23.53 6.25
C ARG A 218 49.72 -24.24 6.70
N GLU A 219 49.59 -25.35 7.43
CA GLU A 219 50.70 -26.18 7.89
C GLU A 219 51.53 -26.75 6.74
N LEU A 220 50.90 -27.01 5.58
CA LEU A 220 51.58 -27.49 4.38
C LEU A 220 52.57 -26.48 3.80
N LEU A 221 52.42 -25.20 4.12
CA LEU A 221 53.33 -24.14 3.67
C LEU A 221 54.62 -24.07 4.49
N ALA A 222 54.67 -24.67 5.68
CA ALA A 222 55.90 -24.73 6.46
C ALA A 222 57.04 -25.37 5.66
N PRO A 223 56.99 -26.65 5.22
CA PRO A 223 58.07 -27.27 4.45
C PRO A 223 58.38 -26.53 3.14
N VAL A 224 57.37 -25.96 2.48
CA VAL A 224 57.55 -25.14 1.26
C VAL A 224 58.39 -23.89 1.54
N THR A 225 58.10 -23.17 2.63
CA THR A 225 58.92 -21.99 3.02
C THR A 225 60.35 -22.37 3.40
N HIS A 226 60.57 -23.56 3.97
CA HIS A 226 61.92 -24.06 4.27
C HIS A 226 62.69 -24.31 2.97
N ALA A 227 62.08 -25.03 2.03
CA ALA A 227 62.64 -25.31 0.71
C ALA A 227 62.96 -24.01 -0.08
N LEU A 228 62.04 -23.05 -0.12
CA LEU A 228 62.25 -21.77 -0.80
C LEU A 228 63.36 -20.93 -0.16
N ARG A 229 63.53 -20.96 1.17
CA ARG A 229 64.64 -20.28 1.86
C ARG A 229 65.98 -20.94 1.57
N VAL A 230 66.03 -22.26 1.43
CA VAL A 230 67.23 -22.99 1.00
C VAL A 230 67.57 -22.62 -0.45
N LEU A 231 66.60 -22.66 -1.36
CA LEU A 231 66.78 -22.23 -2.76
C LEU A 231 67.25 -20.79 -2.88
N TRP A 232 66.69 -19.88 -2.08
CA TRP A 232 67.12 -18.47 -2.04
C TRP A 232 68.61 -18.30 -1.76
N ARG A 233 69.19 -19.18 -0.93
CA ARG A 233 70.62 -19.14 -0.56
C ARG A 233 71.51 -19.81 -1.61
N LEU A 234 70.96 -20.73 -2.40
CA LEU A 234 71.68 -21.56 -3.36
C LEU A 234 71.56 -21.07 -4.81
N ALA A 235 70.53 -20.29 -5.14
CA ALA A 235 70.20 -19.91 -6.51
C ALA A 235 71.13 -18.83 -7.10
N PRO A 236 71.30 -18.79 -8.44
CA PRO A 236 71.99 -17.70 -9.12
C PRO A 236 71.20 -16.39 -9.02
N PRO A 237 71.88 -15.21 -9.16
CA PRO A 237 71.26 -13.90 -8.94
C PRO A 237 70.02 -13.64 -9.81
N GLY A 238 69.99 -14.17 -11.05
CA GLY A 238 68.85 -14.01 -11.96
C GLY A 238 67.57 -14.74 -11.56
N ALA A 239 67.64 -15.76 -10.69
CA ALA A 239 66.49 -16.53 -10.22
C ALA A 239 65.92 -16.02 -8.89
N LEU A 240 66.64 -15.11 -8.21
CA LEU A 240 66.23 -14.56 -6.92
C LEU A 240 64.88 -13.83 -7.00
N PRO A 241 64.57 -12.95 -7.96
CA PRO A 241 63.28 -12.24 -7.96
C PRO A 241 62.05 -13.17 -7.95
N ALA A 242 62.04 -14.20 -8.81
CA ALA A 242 60.93 -15.15 -8.90
C ALA A 242 60.78 -16.02 -7.63
N LEU A 243 61.89 -16.52 -7.07
CA LEU A 243 61.89 -17.25 -5.80
C LEU A 243 61.43 -16.38 -4.63
N GLY A 244 61.65 -15.06 -4.72
CA GLY A 244 61.34 -14.09 -3.68
C GLY A 244 59.88 -13.74 -3.64
N THR A 245 59.30 -13.54 -4.82
CA THR A 245 57.86 -13.41 -4.99
C THR A 245 57.16 -14.65 -4.44
N ARG A 246 57.63 -15.87 -4.78
CA ARG A 246 57.05 -17.12 -4.28
C ARG A 246 57.22 -17.30 -2.77
N LEU A 247 58.40 -16.95 -2.22
CA LEU A 247 58.64 -16.98 -0.78
C LEU A 247 57.75 -15.98 -0.04
N ALA A 248 57.58 -14.76 -0.56
CA ALA A 248 56.69 -13.76 0.00
C ALA A 248 55.22 -14.22 -0.05
N GLU A 249 54.79 -14.85 -1.15
CA GLU A 249 53.46 -15.46 -1.30
C GLU A 249 53.23 -16.53 -0.22
N CYS A 250 54.14 -17.49 -0.05
CA CYS A 250 54.01 -18.52 0.97
C CYS A 250 54.04 -17.96 2.41
N LEU A 251 54.84 -16.93 2.67
CA LEU A 251 54.89 -16.30 4.00
C LEU A 251 53.57 -15.59 4.33
N LEU A 252 53.02 -14.85 3.37
CA LEU A 252 51.71 -14.20 3.52
C LEU A 252 50.61 -15.23 3.80
N LEU A 253 50.53 -16.29 2.98
CA LEU A 253 49.50 -17.32 3.08
C LEU A 253 49.59 -18.15 4.38
N ARG A 254 50.80 -18.28 4.94
CA ARG A 254 51.05 -18.89 6.25
C ARG A 254 50.61 -17.98 7.42
N GLY A 255 50.43 -16.68 7.19
CA GLY A 255 50.05 -15.68 8.19
C GLY A 255 51.19 -14.75 8.64
N ASP A 256 52.38 -14.86 8.04
CA ASP A 256 53.53 -13.99 8.32
C ASP A 256 53.53 -12.76 7.40
N ALA A 257 52.52 -11.89 7.57
CA ALA A 257 52.33 -10.70 6.74
C ALA A 257 53.48 -9.68 6.90
N ALA A 258 54.06 -9.57 8.09
CA ALA A 258 55.19 -8.67 8.35
C ALA A 258 56.46 -9.14 7.63
N GLY A 259 56.78 -10.44 7.69
CA GLY A 259 57.90 -11.02 6.96
C GLY A 259 57.72 -10.94 5.44
N ALA A 260 56.51 -11.21 4.94
CA ALA A 260 56.18 -11.06 3.53
C ALA A 260 56.30 -9.59 3.05
N ARG A 261 55.81 -8.62 3.83
CA ARG A 261 55.92 -7.19 3.54
C ARG A 261 57.38 -6.73 3.44
N ALA A 262 58.20 -7.09 4.42
CA ALA A 262 59.62 -6.72 4.43
C ALA A 262 60.37 -7.27 3.21
N LEU A 263 60.03 -8.49 2.78
CA LEU A 263 60.58 -9.08 1.55
C LEU A 263 60.09 -8.35 0.30
N CYS A 264 58.80 -8.05 0.18
CA CYS A 264 58.25 -7.31 -0.95
C CYS A 264 58.89 -5.92 -1.07
N GLU A 265 59.00 -5.17 0.04
CA GLU A 265 59.64 -3.86 0.05
C GLU A 265 61.11 -3.93 -0.34
N ARG A 266 61.84 -4.98 0.09
CA ARG A 266 63.24 -5.18 -0.31
C ARG A 266 63.39 -5.46 -1.80
N LEU A 267 62.46 -6.22 -2.39
CA LEU A 267 62.48 -6.57 -3.82
C LEU A 267 61.96 -5.46 -4.73
N LEU A 268 61.10 -4.58 -4.21
CA LEU A 268 60.59 -3.40 -4.93
C LEU A 268 61.55 -2.20 -4.92
N ARG A 269 62.64 -2.24 -4.11
CA ARG A 269 63.64 -1.15 -4.11
C ARG A 269 64.35 -1.09 -5.46
N PRO A 270 64.49 0.12 -6.07
CA PRO A 270 65.25 0.27 -7.30
C PRO A 270 66.72 -0.08 -7.04
N TRP A 271 67.28 -0.98 -7.86
CA TRP A 271 68.68 -1.35 -7.79
C TRP A 271 69.53 -0.12 -8.16
N ARG A 272 70.34 0.36 -7.22
CA ARG A 272 71.34 1.40 -7.51
C ARG A 272 72.48 0.75 -8.27
N THR A 273 72.44 0.80 -9.61
CA THR A 273 73.55 0.98 -10.57
C THR A 273 73.19 0.44 -11.96
N GLY A 274 73.23 1.30 -12.97
CA GLY A 274 73.86 1.05 -14.29
C GLY A 274 73.31 0.01 -15.28
N ASP A 275 72.55 -1.01 -14.87
CA ASP A 275 72.06 -2.02 -15.81
C ASP A 275 70.76 -1.57 -16.50
N ARG A 276 70.91 -0.86 -17.61
CA ARG A 276 69.87 -0.72 -18.65
C ARG A 276 69.64 -2.08 -19.32
N ALA A 277 69.00 -3.01 -18.64
CA ALA A 277 68.48 -4.22 -19.26
C ALA A 277 67.28 -4.79 -18.46
N ARG A 278 66.10 -4.45 -18.96
CA ARG A 278 64.75 -4.92 -18.59
C ARG A 278 64.10 -4.18 -17.42
N ASP A 279 63.42 -3.08 -17.76
CA ASP A 279 62.13 -2.74 -17.15
C ASP A 279 61.20 -3.96 -17.26
N ARG A 280 61.25 -4.85 -16.27
CA ARG A 280 60.28 -5.95 -16.15
C ARG A 280 59.09 -5.43 -15.37
N ALA A 281 58.24 -4.64 -16.02
CA ALA A 281 56.90 -4.34 -15.52
C ALA A 281 56.17 -5.62 -15.03
N GLY A 282 56.47 -6.77 -15.68
CA GLY A 282 55.97 -8.10 -15.30
C GLY A 282 56.38 -8.64 -13.93
N ASP A 283 57.55 -8.28 -13.39
CA ASP A 283 58.03 -8.80 -12.10
C ASP A 283 57.51 -7.95 -10.91
N ARG A 284 57.07 -6.71 -11.18
CA ARG A 284 56.61 -5.75 -10.17
C ARG A 284 55.16 -5.98 -9.73
N ALA A 285 54.28 -6.33 -10.66
CA ALA A 285 52.85 -6.50 -10.37
C ALA A 285 52.53 -7.61 -9.34
N PRO A 286 53.16 -8.81 -9.38
CA PRO A 286 52.99 -9.81 -8.32
C PRO A 286 53.40 -9.30 -6.94
N LEU A 287 54.52 -8.57 -6.85
CA LEU A 287 55.03 -8.02 -5.58
C LEU A 287 54.13 -6.91 -5.02
N LEU A 288 53.58 -6.04 -5.87
CA LEU A 288 52.61 -5.02 -5.47
C LEU A 288 51.31 -5.66 -4.97
N ALA A 289 50.77 -6.66 -5.67
CA ALA A 289 49.58 -7.38 -5.21
C ALA A 289 49.80 -8.05 -3.84
N LEU A 290 50.95 -8.70 -3.64
CA LEU A 290 51.31 -9.31 -2.35
C LEU A 290 51.49 -8.27 -1.24
N ARG A 291 52.14 -7.14 -1.53
CA ARG A 291 52.30 -6.04 -0.56
C ARG A 291 50.94 -5.44 -0.18
N GLY A 292 50.04 -5.27 -1.14
CA GLY A 292 48.67 -4.83 -0.90
C GLY A 292 47.92 -5.76 0.06
N PHE A 293 48.01 -7.08 -0.12
CA PHE A 293 47.44 -8.03 0.85
C PHE A 293 48.16 -7.98 2.21
N CYS A 294 49.48 -7.81 2.25
CA CYS A 294 50.19 -7.63 3.53
C CYS A 294 49.70 -6.39 4.29
N ALA A 295 49.44 -5.28 3.58
CA ALA A 295 48.87 -4.07 4.14
C ALA A 295 47.42 -4.30 4.61
N LEU A 296 46.61 -5.03 3.85
CA LEU A 296 45.26 -5.43 4.22
C LEU A 296 45.22 -6.25 5.52
N HIS A 297 46.10 -7.24 5.66
CA HIS A 297 46.23 -8.03 6.91
C HIS A 297 46.78 -7.21 8.08
N ALA A 298 47.50 -6.12 7.81
CA ALA A 298 47.98 -5.18 8.82
C ALA A 298 46.96 -4.08 9.19
N GLY A 299 45.80 -4.02 8.51
CA GLY A 299 44.78 -2.99 8.72
C GLY A 299 45.03 -1.66 8.00
N ASP A 300 46.02 -1.58 7.11
CA ASP A 300 46.34 -0.38 6.33
C ASP A 300 45.60 -0.39 4.98
N ALA A 301 44.32 -0.02 5.01
CA ALA A 301 43.45 -0.05 3.84
C ALA A 301 43.88 0.93 2.73
N GLY A 302 44.45 2.10 3.09
CA GLY A 302 44.88 3.12 2.13
C GLY A 302 46.01 2.63 1.24
N ARG A 303 47.09 2.13 1.83
CA ARG A 303 48.21 1.56 1.07
C ARG A 303 47.81 0.32 0.29
N ALA A 304 46.94 -0.52 0.86
CA ALA A 304 46.44 -1.70 0.15
C ALA A 304 45.67 -1.30 -1.12
N GLN A 305 44.83 -0.26 -1.05
CA GLN A 305 44.09 0.24 -2.18
C GLN A 305 45.00 0.82 -3.28
N GLU A 306 46.00 1.63 -2.92
CA GLU A 306 46.99 2.17 -3.86
C GLU A 306 47.74 1.04 -4.59
N ASP A 307 48.20 0.03 -3.85
CA ASP A 307 48.93 -1.11 -4.41
C ASP A 307 48.06 -1.93 -5.37
N PHE A 308 46.81 -2.21 -5.01
CA PHE A 308 45.90 -2.93 -5.90
C PHE A 308 45.52 -2.10 -7.13
N GLN A 309 45.30 -0.79 -6.97
CA GLN A 309 44.98 0.11 -8.06
C GLN A 309 46.13 0.19 -9.07
N ALA A 310 47.38 0.33 -8.59
CA ALA A 310 48.58 0.33 -9.43
C ALA A 310 48.72 -0.96 -10.26
N VAL A 311 48.39 -2.12 -9.70
CA VAL A 311 48.41 -3.39 -10.44
C VAL A 311 47.36 -3.45 -11.55
N VAL A 312 46.18 -2.88 -11.31
CA VAL A 312 45.10 -2.84 -12.31
C VAL A 312 45.44 -1.88 -13.45
N GLU A 313 46.08 -0.74 -13.15
CA GLU A 313 46.52 0.25 -14.14
C GLU A 313 47.64 -0.26 -15.05
N LEU A 314 48.48 -1.18 -14.57
CA LEU A 314 49.55 -1.80 -15.37
C LEU A 314 49.03 -2.68 -16.53
N GLY A 315 47.77 -3.13 -16.48
CA GLY A 315 47.15 -3.93 -17.54
C GLY A 315 47.76 -5.34 -17.74
N PRO A 316 47.21 -6.19 -18.63
CA PRO A 316 47.81 -7.50 -18.96
C PRO A 316 49.20 -7.32 -19.61
N PRO A 317 50.23 -8.11 -19.20
CA PRO A 317 50.30 -9.55 -19.49
C PRO A 317 50.24 -10.49 -18.26
N HIS A 318 49.95 -9.99 -17.05
CA HIS A 318 49.95 -10.77 -15.79
C HIS A 318 48.53 -11.00 -15.22
N PRO A 319 47.70 -11.88 -15.84
CA PRO A 319 46.30 -12.06 -15.46
C PRO A 319 46.12 -12.47 -13.99
N GLY A 320 47.05 -13.25 -13.44
CA GLY A 320 46.93 -13.71 -12.05
C GLY A 320 47.19 -12.64 -10.99
N SER A 321 48.12 -11.72 -11.25
CA SER A 321 48.34 -10.56 -10.38
C SER A 321 47.16 -9.60 -10.45
N CYS A 322 46.58 -9.42 -11.65
CA CYS A 322 45.37 -8.62 -11.83
C CYS A 322 44.19 -9.21 -11.05
N VAL A 323 43.96 -10.52 -11.14
CA VAL A 323 42.88 -11.20 -10.39
C VAL A 323 43.07 -11.03 -8.88
N ARG A 324 44.29 -11.23 -8.37
CA ARG A 324 44.64 -10.96 -6.96
C ARG A 324 44.30 -9.52 -6.56
N ALA A 325 44.73 -8.54 -7.35
CA ALA A 325 44.50 -7.13 -7.08
C ALA A 325 43.01 -6.75 -7.15
N LEU A 326 42.27 -7.28 -8.11
CA LEU A 326 40.83 -7.06 -8.25
C LEU A 326 40.06 -7.63 -7.04
N CYS A 327 40.35 -8.85 -6.60
CA CYS A 327 39.71 -9.41 -5.40
C CYS A 327 40.06 -8.61 -4.13
N GLY A 328 41.33 -8.21 -3.97
CA GLY A 328 41.77 -7.39 -2.83
C GLY A 328 41.11 -6.00 -2.81
N ARG A 329 41.12 -5.29 -3.95
CA ARG A 329 40.44 -3.99 -4.12
C ARG A 329 38.93 -4.11 -3.94
N GLY A 330 38.35 -5.17 -4.50
CA GLY A 330 36.91 -5.43 -4.40
C GLY A 330 36.47 -5.61 -2.95
N LEU A 331 37.25 -6.34 -2.15
CA LEU A 331 37.02 -6.48 -0.71
C LEU A 331 37.11 -5.13 0.02
N LEU A 332 38.14 -4.33 -0.23
CA LEU A 332 38.28 -3.00 0.37
C LEU A 332 37.10 -2.10 0.00
N ARG A 333 36.65 -2.14 -1.26
CA ARG A 333 35.47 -1.41 -1.73
C ARG A 333 34.19 -1.84 -1.03
N VAL A 334 34.00 -3.13 -0.79
CA VAL A 334 32.88 -3.67 -0.01
C VAL A 334 32.94 -3.15 1.43
N LEU A 335 34.11 -3.20 2.07
CA LEU A 335 34.29 -2.71 3.44
C LEU A 335 34.10 -1.18 3.56
N ALA A 336 34.44 -0.42 2.51
CA ALA A 336 34.25 1.02 2.42
C ALA A 336 32.80 1.45 2.04
N GLY A 337 31.86 0.50 1.89
CA GLY A 337 30.46 0.78 1.53
C GLY A 337 30.18 0.90 0.03
N SER A 338 31.20 0.82 -0.83
CA SER A 338 31.07 0.82 -2.30
C SER A 338 30.83 -0.59 -2.87
N ALA A 339 29.80 -1.27 -2.35
CA ALA A 339 29.51 -2.68 -2.63
C ALA A 339 29.39 -3.03 -4.12
N PHE A 340 28.72 -2.18 -4.91
CA PHE A 340 28.54 -2.40 -6.35
C PHE A 340 29.87 -2.45 -7.12
N LEU A 341 30.78 -1.50 -6.85
CA LEU A 341 32.10 -1.48 -7.49
C LEU A 341 32.96 -2.65 -7.03
N GLY A 342 32.80 -3.08 -5.78
CA GLY A 342 33.43 -4.30 -5.28
C GLY A 342 32.93 -5.56 -5.99
N ALA A 343 31.61 -5.68 -6.21
CA ALA A 343 31.04 -6.78 -6.97
C ALA A 343 31.50 -6.78 -8.43
N LEU A 344 31.62 -5.61 -9.05
CA LEU A 344 32.16 -5.47 -10.40
C LEU A 344 33.61 -5.95 -10.49
N ASP A 345 34.44 -5.63 -9.50
CA ASP A 345 35.82 -6.13 -9.43
C ASP A 345 35.86 -7.67 -9.37
N TYR A 346 35.00 -8.29 -8.57
CA TYR A 346 34.88 -9.74 -8.52
C TYR A 346 34.35 -10.35 -9.83
N VAL A 347 33.36 -9.72 -10.47
CA VAL A 347 32.89 -10.12 -11.80
C VAL A 347 34.04 -10.08 -12.82
N THR A 348 34.84 -9.02 -12.83
CA THR A 348 36.00 -8.92 -13.73
C THR A 348 37.08 -9.94 -13.40
N ALA A 349 37.33 -10.23 -12.12
CA ALA A 349 38.25 -11.28 -11.70
C ALA A 349 37.81 -12.66 -12.19
N CYS A 350 36.52 -13.00 -12.06
CA CYS A 350 35.95 -14.25 -12.57
C CYS A 350 36.00 -14.36 -14.09
N ARG A 351 35.82 -13.24 -14.81
CA ARG A 351 35.96 -13.18 -16.28
C ARG A 351 37.38 -13.52 -16.74
N LEU A 352 38.39 -13.07 -15.98
CA LEU A 352 39.79 -13.32 -16.30
C LEU A 352 40.21 -14.77 -15.98
N ARG A 353 40.11 -15.18 -14.70
CA ARG A 353 40.46 -16.54 -14.25
C ARG A 353 39.63 -16.95 -13.02
N PRO A 354 38.57 -17.77 -13.17
CA PRO A 354 37.68 -18.12 -12.07
C PRO A 354 38.36 -18.98 -10.99
N GLU A 355 39.21 -19.94 -11.39
CA GLU A 355 39.95 -20.79 -10.44
C GLU A 355 40.92 -20.00 -9.56
N GLU A 356 41.51 -18.94 -10.13
CA GLU A 356 42.41 -18.05 -9.40
C GLU A 356 41.62 -17.13 -8.46
N ALA A 357 40.47 -16.62 -8.89
CA ALA A 357 39.57 -15.85 -8.02
C ALA A 357 39.07 -16.67 -6.82
N LEU A 358 38.75 -17.96 -7.03
CA LEU A 358 38.39 -18.91 -5.97
C LEU A 358 39.52 -19.08 -4.96
N LEU A 359 40.73 -19.37 -5.44
CA LEU A 359 41.90 -19.51 -4.60
C LEU A 359 42.19 -18.23 -3.81
N VAL A 360 42.11 -17.06 -4.45
CA VAL A 360 42.34 -15.77 -3.79
C VAL A 360 41.32 -15.53 -2.69
N THR A 361 40.05 -15.81 -2.96
CA THR A 361 38.97 -15.63 -1.99
C THR A 361 39.08 -16.59 -0.80
N LYS A 362 39.48 -17.84 -1.01
CA LYS A 362 39.67 -18.83 0.08
C LYS A 362 41.00 -18.68 0.83
N ALA A 363 42.04 -18.12 0.23
CA ALA A 363 43.39 -18.12 0.83
C ALA A 363 43.90 -16.73 1.27
N TYR A 364 43.64 -15.68 0.49
CA TYR A 364 44.22 -14.36 0.68
C TYR A 364 43.29 -13.42 1.46
N VAL A 365 41.99 -13.52 1.22
CA VAL A 365 40.97 -12.77 1.96
C VAL A 365 40.96 -13.25 3.41
N PRO A 366 41.02 -12.33 4.41
CA PRO A 366 40.91 -12.67 5.82
C PRO A 366 39.66 -13.51 6.09
N TRP A 367 39.83 -14.61 6.83
CA TRP A 367 38.76 -15.60 7.07
C TRP A 367 37.50 -15.01 7.71
N ASN A 368 37.66 -13.99 8.54
CA ASN A 368 36.56 -13.26 9.19
C ASN A 368 35.73 -12.41 8.21
N GLN A 369 36.29 -12.00 7.08
CA GLN A 369 35.63 -11.14 6.09
C GLN A 369 34.96 -11.91 4.96
N ARG A 370 35.32 -13.18 4.73
CA ARG A 370 34.79 -14.01 3.61
C ARG A 370 33.27 -14.14 3.64
N GLY A 371 32.68 -14.30 4.82
CA GLY A 371 31.23 -14.44 4.96
C GLY A 371 30.47 -13.15 4.59
N LEU A 372 30.95 -11.98 5.04
CA LEU A 372 30.38 -10.69 4.65
C LEU A 372 30.50 -10.50 3.14
N LEU A 373 31.70 -10.72 2.60
CA LEU A 373 31.96 -10.61 1.18
C LEU A 373 30.98 -11.46 0.35
N MET A 374 30.81 -12.73 0.70
CA MET A 374 29.86 -13.64 0.04
C MET A 374 28.44 -13.06 0.02
N THR A 375 27.94 -12.58 1.16
CA THR A 375 26.58 -12.01 1.25
C THR A 375 26.41 -10.75 0.41
N VAL A 376 27.42 -9.87 0.39
CA VAL A 376 27.40 -8.63 -0.38
C VAL A 376 27.48 -8.93 -1.88
N LEU A 377 28.37 -9.81 -2.31
CA LEU A 377 28.51 -10.21 -3.71
C LEU A 377 27.22 -10.83 -4.26
N ARG A 378 26.54 -11.64 -3.45
CA ARG A 378 25.26 -12.25 -3.81
C ARG A 378 24.16 -11.20 -4.01
N GLU A 379 24.04 -10.27 -3.08
CA GLU A 379 23.02 -9.22 -3.14
C GLU A 379 23.29 -8.23 -4.28
N GLU A 380 24.54 -7.81 -4.47
CA GLU A 380 24.91 -6.95 -5.59
C GLU A 380 24.79 -7.66 -6.93
N GLY A 381 25.16 -8.94 -7.02
CA GLY A 381 24.94 -9.75 -8.22
C GLY A 381 23.47 -9.83 -8.60
N ARG A 382 22.58 -9.98 -7.62
CA ARG A 382 21.13 -9.91 -7.84
C ARG A 382 20.69 -8.54 -8.34
N ARG A 383 21.15 -7.46 -7.70
CA ARG A 383 20.83 -6.08 -8.11
C ARG A 383 21.31 -5.79 -9.52
N MET A 384 22.47 -6.31 -9.93
CA MET A 384 22.97 -6.21 -11.30
C MET A 384 21.99 -6.80 -12.32
N LEU A 385 21.32 -7.91 -12.02
CA LEU A 385 20.31 -8.50 -12.92
C LEU A 385 19.00 -7.72 -12.95
N GLN A 386 18.63 -7.09 -11.82
CA GLN A 386 17.40 -6.31 -11.63
C GLN A 386 17.50 -4.87 -12.15
N ARG A 387 18.72 -4.30 -12.23
CA ARG A 387 18.94 -2.92 -12.69
C ARG A 387 18.37 -2.74 -14.08
N ARG A 388 17.37 -1.86 -14.18
CA ARG A 388 16.97 -1.26 -15.46
C ARG A 388 18.07 -0.29 -15.86
N PRO A 389 18.43 -0.18 -17.15
CA PRO A 389 19.36 0.85 -17.59
C PRO A 389 18.79 2.20 -17.13
N GLN A 390 19.54 2.92 -16.30
CA GLN A 390 19.22 4.31 -16.04
C GLN A 390 19.22 5.03 -17.39
N PRO A 391 18.19 5.83 -17.74
CA PRO A 391 18.39 6.81 -18.78
C PRO A 391 19.55 7.69 -18.29
N GLY A 392 20.67 7.64 -19.01
CA GLY A 392 21.88 8.36 -18.64
C GLY A 392 21.56 9.81 -18.28
N SER A 393 22.21 10.28 -17.22
CA SER A 393 22.23 11.68 -16.81
C SER A 393 22.45 12.59 -18.02
N GLU A 394 21.52 13.52 -18.21
CA GLU A 394 21.69 14.81 -18.89
C GLU A 394 22.55 14.83 -20.17
N SER A 395 21.94 14.41 -21.28
CA SER A 395 22.24 15.04 -22.58
C SER A 395 20.92 15.27 -23.31
N GLY A 396 20.72 16.50 -23.78
CA GLY A 396 19.43 17.10 -24.16
C GLY A 396 18.54 16.34 -25.16
N PRO A 397 17.31 16.84 -25.38
CA PRO A 397 16.27 16.11 -26.09
C PRO A 397 16.55 16.12 -27.60
N GLY A 398 17.11 15.02 -28.12
CA GLY A 398 17.32 14.87 -29.56
C GLY A 398 17.69 13.45 -29.97
N ARG A 399 16.73 12.74 -30.56
CA ARG A 399 16.87 11.48 -31.34
C ARG A 399 17.43 10.26 -30.56
N ARG A 400 16.51 9.47 -29.97
CA ARG A 400 16.78 8.07 -29.61
C ARG A 400 16.95 7.24 -30.89
N SER A 401 18.17 6.80 -31.16
CA SER A 401 18.52 5.88 -32.23
C SER A 401 18.31 4.42 -31.79
N LYS A 402 17.85 3.54 -32.70
CA LYS A 402 17.79 2.08 -32.52
C LYS A 402 19.14 1.46 -32.10
N ALA A 403 20.26 2.15 -32.35
CA ALA A 403 21.59 1.74 -31.90
C ALA A 403 21.76 1.78 -30.36
N ALA A 404 21.08 2.69 -29.66
CA ALA A 404 21.15 2.77 -28.20
C ALA A 404 20.44 1.57 -27.52
N GLU A 405 19.42 1.00 -28.16
CA GLU A 405 18.75 -0.21 -27.67
C GLU A 405 19.62 -1.46 -27.85
N THR A 406 20.35 -1.57 -28.97
CA THR A 406 21.29 -2.69 -29.20
C THR A 406 22.47 -2.64 -28.23
N ASP A 407 23.02 -1.46 -27.95
CA ASP A 407 24.09 -1.28 -26.97
C ASP A 407 23.62 -1.59 -25.54
N SER A 408 22.37 -1.25 -25.21
CA SER A 408 21.78 -1.59 -23.91
C SER A 408 21.56 -3.10 -23.71
N ARG A 409 21.29 -3.85 -24.80
CA ARG A 409 21.12 -5.30 -24.76
C ARG A 409 22.47 -6.00 -24.64
N ALA A 410 23.47 -5.57 -25.41
CA ALA A 410 24.83 -6.10 -25.32
C ALA A 410 25.45 -5.86 -23.94
N ALA A 411 25.21 -4.68 -23.35
CA ALA A 411 25.63 -4.38 -21.98
C ALA A 411 24.94 -5.28 -20.94
N GLN A 412 23.62 -5.47 -21.05
CA GLN A 412 22.86 -6.37 -20.16
C GLN A 412 23.28 -7.84 -20.28
N GLU A 413 23.60 -8.30 -21.49
CA GLU A 413 24.12 -9.64 -21.73
C GLU A 413 25.54 -9.79 -21.16
N GLY A 414 26.37 -8.76 -21.29
CA GLY A 414 27.68 -8.68 -20.65
C GLY A 414 27.58 -8.79 -19.13
N ASP A 415 26.70 -8.00 -18.52
CA ASP A 415 26.45 -8.01 -17.07
C ASP A 415 25.89 -9.36 -16.62
N ALA A 416 24.91 -9.93 -17.32
CA ALA A 416 24.36 -11.26 -17.01
C ALA A 416 25.43 -12.37 -17.10
N ARG A 417 26.31 -12.32 -18.10
CA ARG A 417 27.45 -13.27 -18.22
C ARG A 417 28.43 -13.11 -17.06
N GLY A 418 28.70 -11.88 -16.66
CA GLY A 418 29.54 -11.58 -15.50
C GLY A 418 28.95 -12.08 -14.19
N VAL A 419 27.66 -11.83 -13.96
CA VAL A 419 26.94 -12.32 -12.78
C VAL A 419 26.86 -13.85 -12.79
N TYR A 420 26.70 -14.50 -13.93
CA TYR A 420 26.75 -15.96 -14.02
C TYR A 420 28.10 -16.51 -13.54
N GLN A 421 29.22 -15.94 -13.99
CA GLN A 421 30.56 -16.35 -13.55
C GLN A 421 30.81 -16.05 -12.07
N LEU A 422 30.28 -14.94 -11.56
CA LEU A 422 30.27 -14.65 -10.13
C LEU A 422 29.46 -15.72 -9.37
N ALA A 423 28.26 -16.06 -9.82
CA ALA A 423 27.42 -17.07 -9.19
C ALA A 423 28.09 -18.45 -9.16
N MET A 424 28.81 -18.83 -10.22
CA MET A 424 29.63 -20.05 -10.22
C MET A 424 30.75 -20.00 -9.16
N LEU A 425 31.45 -18.86 -9.04
CA LEU A 425 32.44 -18.67 -7.98
C LEU A 425 31.78 -18.83 -6.59
N LEU A 426 30.63 -18.21 -6.36
CA LEU A 426 29.91 -18.29 -5.09
C LEU A 426 29.48 -19.75 -4.78
N MET A 427 29.00 -20.50 -5.78
CA MET A 427 28.67 -21.92 -5.61
C MET A 427 29.89 -22.81 -5.26
N GLU A 428 31.09 -22.47 -5.75
CA GLU A 428 32.34 -23.16 -5.40
C GLU A 428 32.90 -22.74 -4.02
N LEU A 429 32.52 -21.53 -3.56
CA LEU A 429 32.84 -21.04 -2.21
C LEU A 429 31.97 -21.71 -1.15
N ASP A 430 30.69 -21.94 -1.46
CA ASP A 430 29.74 -22.66 -0.62
C ASP A 430 28.80 -23.50 -1.50
N THR A 431 29.06 -24.82 -1.53
CA THR A 431 28.30 -25.77 -2.36
C THR A 431 26.85 -25.93 -1.90
N GLU A 432 26.54 -25.55 -0.66
CA GLU A 432 25.22 -25.65 -0.05
C GLU A 432 24.37 -24.39 -0.21
N ASP A 433 24.94 -23.25 -0.61
CA ASP A 433 24.21 -21.99 -0.79
C ASP A 433 23.17 -22.05 -1.93
N GLU A 434 21.90 -22.09 -1.54
CA GLU A 434 20.76 -22.07 -2.47
C GLU A 434 20.66 -20.74 -3.21
N ALA A 435 20.94 -19.63 -2.55
CA ALA A 435 20.73 -18.32 -3.14
C ALA A 435 21.74 -18.03 -4.27
N SER A 436 22.96 -18.57 -4.19
CA SER A 436 23.93 -18.54 -5.30
C SER A 436 23.48 -19.38 -6.50
N ARG A 437 22.84 -20.55 -6.28
CA ARG A 437 22.26 -21.34 -7.38
C ARG A 437 21.09 -20.62 -8.06
N LEU A 438 20.23 -19.97 -7.27
CA LEU A 438 19.15 -19.16 -7.80
C LEU A 438 19.68 -17.98 -8.62
N LEU A 439 20.75 -17.32 -8.15
CA LEU A 439 21.42 -16.25 -8.90
C LEU A 439 21.99 -16.75 -10.23
N ALA A 440 22.57 -17.96 -10.27
CA ALA A 440 23.05 -18.58 -11.50
C ALA A 440 21.89 -18.87 -12.48
N ALA A 441 20.77 -19.40 -11.99
CA ALA A 441 19.58 -19.66 -12.81
C ALA A 441 18.98 -18.36 -13.37
N ASP A 442 18.91 -17.30 -12.55
CA ASP A 442 18.45 -15.97 -12.94
C ASP A 442 19.35 -15.36 -14.04
N ALA A 443 20.67 -15.51 -13.91
CA ALA A 443 21.63 -15.09 -14.92
C ALA A 443 21.49 -15.89 -16.24
N LEU A 444 21.33 -17.21 -16.17
CA LEU A 444 21.08 -18.06 -17.34
C LEU A 444 19.79 -17.69 -18.08
N TYR A 445 18.73 -17.35 -17.34
CA TYR A 445 17.49 -16.83 -17.91
C TYR A 445 17.71 -15.51 -18.66
N ARG A 446 18.47 -14.57 -18.08
CA ARG A 446 18.78 -13.28 -18.72
C ARG A 446 19.64 -13.45 -19.99
N LEU A 447 20.49 -14.48 -20.02
CA LEU A 447 21.26 -14.91 -21.20
C LEU A 447 20.43 -15.67 -22.25
N GLY A 448 19.15 -15.95 -22.00
CA GLY A 448 18.28 -16.70 -22.92
C GLY A 448 18.48 -18.22 -22.91
N ARG A 449 19.33 -18.76 -22.03
CA ARG A 449 19.60 -20.21 -21.89
C ARG A 449 18.54 -20.87 -21.00
N LEU A 450 17.31 -20.96 -21.50
CA LEU A 450 16.14 -21.39 -20.71
C LEU A 450 16.25 -22.83 -20.22
N ASP A 451 16.76 -23.76 -21.03
CA ASP A 451 16.86 -25.17 -20.63
C ASP A 451 17.90 -25.37 -19.52
N ASP A 452 18.99 -24.62 -19.54
CA ASP A 452 20.02 -24.69 -18.50
C ASP A 452 19.53 -24.03 -17.20
N ALA A 453 18.80 -22.91 -17.30
CA ALA A 453 18.12 -22.31 -16.15
C ALA A 453 17.10 -23.28 -15.54
N HIS A 454 16.34 -23.98 -16.37
CA HIS A 454 15.37 -24.98 -15.94
C HIS A 454 16.05 -26.16 -15.21
N LYS A 455 17.11 -26.73 -15.78
CA LYS A 455 17.90 -27.80 -15.14
C LYS A 455 18.48 -27.36 -13.79
N ALA A 456 19.07 -26.16 -13.73
CA ALA A 456 19.61 -25.60 -12.49
C ALA A 456 18.54 -25.49 -11.39
N LEU A 457 17.33 -25.07 -11.76
CA LEU A 457 16.21 -24.97 -10.82
C LEU A 457 15.62 -26.32 -10.41
N LEU A 458 15.64 -27.34 -11.28
CA LEU A 458 15.24 -28.71 -10.89
C LEU A 458 16.19 -29.29 -9.85
N VAL A 459 17.50 -29.01 -9.96
CA VAL A 459 18.49 -29.39 -8.94
C VAL A 459 18.25 -28.65 -7.62
N ALA A 460 17.83 -27.38 -7.67
CA ALA A 460 17.45 -26.65 -6.46
C ALA A 460 16.17 -27.24 -5.84
N LEU A 461 15.19 -27.61 -6.66
CA LEU A 461 13.91 -28.19 -6.23
C LEU A 461 14.09 -29.57 -5.58
N SER A 462 15.02 -30.40 -6.06
CA SER A 462 15.27 -31.73 -5.47
C SER A 462 15.81 -31.64 -4.05
N ARG A 463 16.58 -30.58 -3.73
CA ARG A 463 17.04 -30.31 -2.36
C ARG A 463 15.91 -29.79 -1.47
N ARG A 464 15.02 -28.95 -2.01
CA ARG A 464 13.88 -28.35 -1.28
C ARG A 464 12.60 -28.31 -2.12
N PRO A 465 11.71 -29.32 -2.00
CA PRO A 465 10.56 -29.47 -2.89
C PRO A 465 9.45 -28.42 -2.72
N GLN A 466 9.45 -27.68 -1.60
CA GLN A 466 8.44 -26.66 -1.27
C GLN A 466 9.01 -25.23 -1.28
N ALA A 467 10.21 -25.01 -1.83
CA ALA A 467 10.81 -23.68 -1.89
C ALA A 467 10.05 -22.76 -2.86
N ALA A 468 9.26 -21.82 -2.33
CA ALA A 468 8.51 -20.85 -3.11
C ALA A 468 9.36 -20.06 -4.13
N PRO A 469 10.60 -19.61 -3.82
CA PRO A 469 11.45 -18.92 -4.79
C PRO A 469 11.81 -19.77 -6.02
N VAL A 470 11.96 -21.09 -5.85
CA VAL A 470 12.27 -22.04 -6.92
C VAL A 470 11.03 -22.31 -7.76
N LEU A 471 9.89 -22.57 -7.10
CA LEU A 471 8.63 -22.89 -7.74
C LEU A 471 8.12 -21.76 -8.64
N VAL A 472 8.22 -20.50 -8.19
CA VAL A 472 7.81 -19.33 -8.99
C VAL A 472 8.68 -19.15 -10.23
N ARG A 473 10.01 -19.33 -10.11
CA ARG A 473 10.93 -19.27 -11.26
C ARG A 473 10.65 -20.38 -12.27
N LEU A 474 10.42 -21.60 -11.79
CA LEU A 474 10.04 -22.73 -12.63
C LEU A 474 8.70 -22.48 -13.33
N ALA A 475 7.69 -21.95 -12.62
CA ALA A 475 6.39 -21.63 -13.21
C ALA A 475 6.53 -20.60 -14.33
N LEU A 476 7.28 -19.51 -14.11
CA LEU A 476 7.56 -18.49 -15.13
C LEU A 476 8.29 -19.08 -16.35
N LEU A 477 9.31 -19.91 -16.13
CA LEU A 477 10.02 -20.58 -17.23
C LEU A 477 9.12 -21.53 -18.01
N GLN A 478 8.26 -22.30 -17.35
CA GLN A 478 7.34 -23.21 -18.03
C GLN A 478 6.27 -22.47 -18.81
N LEU A 479 5.73 -21.36 -18.29
CA LEU A 479 4.81 -20.50 -19.05
C LEU A 479 5.49 -19.94 -20.30
N ARG A 480 6.74 -19.49 -20.18
CA ARG A 480 7.53 -19.00 -21.33
C ARG A 480 7.78 -20.08 -22.38
N ARG A 481 7.92 -21.34 -21.96
CA ARG A 481 8.09 -22.51 -22.85
C ARG A 481 6.77 -23.05 -23.41
N GLY A 482 5.61 -22.55 -22.94
CA GLY A 482 4.28 -22.97 -23.38
C GLY A 482 3.66 -24.14 -22.59
N PHE A 483 4.31 -24.64 -21.53
CA PHE A 483 3.82 -25.75 -20.71
C PHE A 483 2.88 -25.26 -19.60
N SER A 484 1.65 -24.93 -19.96
CA SER A 484 0.65 -24.35 -19.05
C SER A 484 0.16 -25.31 -17.95
N TYR A 485 0.11 -26.62 -18.21
CA TYR A 485 -0.28 -27.61 -17.21
C TYR A 485 0.76 -27.72 -16.09
N ASP A 486 2.03 -27.86 -16.44
CA ASP A 486 3.12 -27.94 -15.45
C ASP A 486 3.23 -26.65 -14.64
N ALA A 487 3.09 -25.50 -15.31
CA ALA A 487 3.02 -24.21 -14.65
C ALA A 487 1.85 -24.16 -13.65
N SER A 488 0.67 -24.68 -14.01
CA SER A 488 -0.50 -24.74 -13.11
C SER A 488 -0.19 -25.54 -11.84
N GLN A 489 0.49 -26.69 -11.97
CA GLN A 489 0.85 -27.52 -10.82
C GLN A 489 1.88 -26.82 -9.91
N LEU A 490 2.84 -26.11 -10.51
CA LEU A 490 3.84 -25.34 -9.76
C LEU A 490 3.21 -24.16 -9.03
N VAL A 491 2.36 -23.38 -9.69
CA VAL A 491 1.65 -22.26 -9.06
C VAL A 491 0.75 -22.77 -7.93
N LYS A 492 0.07 -23.91 -8.10
CA LYS A 492 -0.72 -24.54 -7.03
C LYS A 492 0.14 -24.84 -5.79
N LYS A 493 1.36 -25.33 -5.96
CA LYS A 493 2.31 -25.56 -4.85
C LYS A 493 2.75 -24.25 -4.18
N VAL A 494 2.95 -23.18 -4.95
CA VAL A 494 3.24 -21.83 -4.41
C VAL A 494 2.06 -21.31 -3.57
N VAL A 495 0.84 -21.47 -4.07
CA VAL A 495 -0.36 -21.07 -3.32
C VAL A 495 -0.48 -21.85 -2.00
N GLN A 496 -0.13 -23.13 -2.01
CA GLN A 496 -0.15 -23.98 -0.80
C GLN A 496 0.94 -23.61 0.21
N SER A 497 2.10 -23.08 -0.23
CA SER A 497 3.17 -22.68 0.70
C SER A 497 2.87 -21.36 1.42
N GLY A 498 2.05 -20.48 0.82
CA GLY A 498 1.63 -19.20 1.42
C GLY A 498 2.74 -18.15 1.54
N ASP A 499 3.96 -18.45 1.11
CA ASP A 499 5.09 -17.52 1.16
C ASP A 499 5.03 -16.50 0.01
N THR A 500 4.71 -15.27 0.35
CA THR A 500 4.58 -14.14 -0.59
C THR A 500 5.78 -13.20 -0.57
N ALA A 501 6.68 -13.32 0.43
CA ALA A 501 7.80 -12.40 0.61
C ALA A 501 8.83 -12.53 -0.53
N CYS A 502 8.93 -13.71 -1.14
CA CYS A 502 9.88 -13.97 -2.22
C CYS A 502 9.41 -13.49 -3.60
N LEU A 503 8.15 -13.10 -3.77
CA LEU A 503 7.53 -12.86 -5.08
C LEU A 503 8.13 -11.65 -5.77
N GLN A 504 8.03 -10.48 -5.16
CA GLN A 504 8.47 -9.23 -5.77
C GLN A 504 9.97 -9.24 -6.14
N PRO A 505 10.88 -9.64 -5.23
CA PRO A 505 12.30 -9.71 -5.55
C PRO A 505 12.65 -10.77 -6.62
N THR A 506 11.79 -11.78 -6.83
CA THR A 506 11.93 -12.77 -7.92
C THR A 506 11.41 -12.20 -9.24
N LEU A 507 10.24 -11.58 -9.23
CA LEU A 507 9.58 -11.02 -10.41
C LEU A 507 10.40 -9.88 -11.05
N ASP A 508 11.14 -9.10 -10.26
CA ASP A 508 11.97 -8.01 -10.77
C ASP A 508 13.09 -8.46 -11.75
N VAL A 509 13.50 -9.73 -11.69
CA VAL A 509 14.49 -10.30 -12.62
C VAL A 509 13.86 -10.63 -13.98
N PHE A 510 12.57 -10.96 -14.01
CA PHE A 510 11.90 -11.46 -15.20
C PHE A 510 11.39 -10.32 -16.09
N ARG A 511 11.40 -10.57 -17.41
CA ARG A 511 10.88 -9.65 -18.41
C ARG A 511 9.39 -9.38 -18.18
N HIS A 512 8.94 -8.20 -18.60
CA HIS A 512 7.54 -7.80 -18.45
C HIS A 512 6.58 -8.77 -19.16
N GLU A 513 6.95 -9.26 -20.34
CA GLU A 513 6.18 -10.25 -21.12
C GLU A 513 5.94 -11.54 -20.30
N ASP A 514 6.98 -12.10 -19.70
CA ASP A 514 6.87 -13.34 -18.91
C ASP A 514 6.05 -13.12 -17.63
N ARG A 515 6.14 -11.92 -17.02
CA ARG A 515 5.28 -11.53 -15.90
C ARG A 515 3.81 -11.41 -16.29
N GLN A 516 3.52 -10.89 -17.49
CA GLN A 516 2.17 -10.85 -18.03
C GLN A 516 1.61 -12.26 -18.27
N LEU A 517 2.44 -13.22 -18.71
CA LEU A 517 2.01 -14.62 -18.83
C LEU A 517 1.59 -15.19 -17.47
N LEU A 518 2.38 -14.97 -16.41
CA LEU A 518 2.02 -15.40 -15.06
C LEU A 518 0.75 -14.70 -14.55
N GLN A 519 0.63 -13.39 -14.79
CA GLN A 519 -0.54 -12.61 -14.43
C GLN A 519 -1.80 -13.14 -15.10
N GLY A 520 -1.77 -13.32 -16.43
CA GLY A 520 -2.89 -13.84 -17.20
C GLY A 520 -3.26 -15.26 -16.77
N HIS A 521 -2.27 -16.12 -16.55
CA HIS A 521 -2.49 -17.50 -16.08
C HIS A 521 -3.17 -17.54 -14.70
N CYS A 522 -2.65 -16.78 -13.73
CA CYS A 522 -3.21 -16.74 -12.38
C CYS A 522 -4.61 -16.10 -12.37
N HIS A 523 -4.83 -15.05 -13.16
CA HIS A 523 -6.13 -14.41 -13.29
C HIS A 523 -7.17 -15.37 -13.90
N ALA A 524 -6.84 -16.02 -15.02
CA ALA A 524 -7.72 -17.00 -15.66
C ALA A 524 -8.05 -18.17 -14.73
N ARG A 525 -7.05 -18.67 -13.98
CA ARG A 525 -7.25 -19.73 -12.99
C ARG A 525 -8.18 -19.29 -11.86
N ALA A 526 -8.04 -18.07 -11.35
CA ALA A 526 -8.94 -17.53 -10.34
C ALA A 526 -10.38 -17.43 -10.85
N LEU A 527 -10.59 -16.94 -12.09
CA LEU A 527 -11.91 -16.88 -12.70
C LEU A 527 -12.53 -18.28 -12.87
N ALA A 528 -11.75 -19.27 -13.30
CA ALA A 528 -12.22 -20.65 -13.43
C ALA A 528 -12.67 -21.23 -12.08
N ILE A 529 -11.93 -20.95 -10.99
CA ILE A 529 -12.31 -21.37 -9.62
C ILE A 529 -13.63 -20.70 -9.20
N LEU A 530 -13.80 -19.41 -9.49
CA LEU A 530 -15.02 -18.67 -9.15
C LEU A 530 -16.24 -19.12 -9.97
N GLN A 531 -16.03 -19.52 -11.23
CA GLN A 531 -17.10 -19.99 -12.13
C GLN A 531 -17.57 -21.41 -11.79
N ALA A 532 -16.75 -22.24 -11.15
CA ALA A 532 -17.12 -23.61 -10.78
C ALA A 532 -18.29 -23.71 -9.77
N ARG A 533 -18.74 -22.58 -9.19
CA ARG A 533 -19.90 -22.44 -8.27
C ARG A 533 -20.13 -23.60 -7.28
N PRO A 534 -19.18 -23.90 -6.38
CA PRO A 534 -19.40 -24.84 -5.28
C PRO A 534 -20.31 -24.23 -4.20
N GLY A 535 -21.30 -25.00 -3.75
CA GLY A 535 -22.28 -24.57 -2.74
C GLY A 535 -21.71 -24.48 -1.32
N GLY A 536 -22.33 -23.67 -0.46
CA GLY A 536 -22.12 -23.71 0.99
C GLY A 536 -20.72 -23.31 1.49
N ALA A 537 -20.16 -24.09 2.44
CA ALA A 537 -18.88 -23.82 3.09
C ALA A 537 -17.67 -23.92 2.12
N GLU A 538 -17.78 -24.77 1.11
CA GLU A 538 -16.77 -24.95 0.06
C GLU A 538 -16.62 -23.66 -0.78
N GLY A 539 -17.72 -22.95 -1.05
CA GLY A 539 -17.70 -21.67 -1.76
C GLY A 539 -16.77 -20.62 -1.09
N ARG A 540 -16.71 -20.58 0.25
CA ARG A 540 -15.79 -19.68 0.98
C ARG A 540 -14.34 -20.11 0.84
N ALA A 541 -14.05 -21.41 0.86
CA ALA A 541 -12.70 -21.93 0.66
C ALA A 541 -12.19 -21.64 -0.77
N HIS A 542 -13.02 -21.87 -1.79
CA HIS A 542 -12.69 -21.55 -3.17
C HIS A 542 -12.54 -20.05 -3.42
N THR A 543 -13.34 -19.22 -2.76
CA THR A 543 -13.16 -17.75 -2.82
C THR A 543 -11.80 -17.33 -2.23
N ARG A 544 -11.38 -17.95 -1.12
CA ARG A 544 -10.04 -17.71 -0.53
C ARG A 544 -8.93 -18.19 -1.46
N GLU A 545 -9.08 -19.37 -2.06
CA GLU A 545 -8.14 -19.87 -3.06
C GLU A 545 -8.03 -18.89 -4.25
N ALA A 546 -9.16 -18.45 -4.82
CA ALA A 546 -9.17 -17.46 -5.90
C ALA A 546 -8.46 -16.14 -5.50
N ILE A 547 -8.61 -15.67 -4.25
CA ILE A 547 -7.91 -14.48 -3.73
C ILE A 547 -6.38 -14.67 -3.75
N THR A 548 -5.88 -15.86 -3.43
CA THR A 548 -4.42 -16.13 -3.48
C THR A 548 -3.88 -16.07 -4.90
N TYR A 549 -4.59 -16.68 -5.87
CA TYR A 549 -4.24 -16.57 -7.29
C TYR A 549 -4.33 -15.13 -7.80
N LEU A 550 -5.37 -14.38 -7.43
CA LEU A 550 -5.49 -12.96 -7.79
C LEU A 550 -4.39 -12.11 -7.18
N SER A 551 -3.96 -12.43 -5.96
CA SER A 551 -2.83 -11.73 -5.32
C SER A 551 -1.52 -11.99 -6.05
N LEU A 552 -1.25 -13.23 -6.46
CA LEU A 552 -0.12 -13.56 -7.34
C LEU A 552 -0.21 -12.81 -8.68
N ALA A 553 -1.40 -12.74 -9.28
CA ALA A 553 -1.62 -11.99 -10.52
C ALA A 553 -1.31 -10.49 -10.35
N ILE A 554 -1.73 -9.89 -9.23
CA ILE A 554 -1.48 -8.48 -8.91
C ILE A 554 0.01 -8.23 -8.72
N PHE A 555 0.73 -9.09 -7.99
CA PHE A 555 2.18 -8.99 -7.83
C PHE A 555 2.91 -9.07 -9.19
N ALA A 556 2.45 -9.92 -10.09
CA ALA A 556 3.03 -10.05 -11.43
C ALA A 556 2.73 -8.85 -12.35
N ALA A 557 1.53 -8.24 -12.24
CA ALA A 557 1.11 -7.13 -13.11
C ALA A 557 1.78 -5.78 -12.79
N GLY A 558 2.27 -5.58 -11.56
CA GLY A 558 2.78 -4.27 -11.12
C GLY A 558 1.69 -3.20 -11.14
N SER A 559 1.87 -2.14 -11.93
CA SER A 559 0.94 -0.99 -12.00
C SER A 559 -0.34 -1.24 -12.81
N GLN A 560 -0.43 -2.35 -13.56
CA GLN A 560 -1.59 -2.65 -14.43
C GLN A 560 -2.40 -3.86 -13.93
N ALA A 561 -2.89 -3.77 -12.69
CA ALA A 561 -3.60 -4.87 -12.03
C ALA A 561 -5.13 -4.65 -11.91
N SER A 562 -5.73 -3.69 -12.62
CA SER A 562 -7.10 -3.23 -12.37
C SER A 562 -8.15 -4.35 -12.39
N GLU A 563 -8.20 -5.18 -13.43
CA GLU A 563 -9.15 -6.31 -13.51
C GLU A 563 -8.93 -7.37 -12.40
N SER A 564 -7.67 -7.61 -12.00
CA SER A 564 -7.37 -8.56 -10.91
C SER A 564 -7.74 -7.98 -9.54
N LEU A 565 -7.51 -6.69 -9.33
CA LEU A 565 -7.93 -5.95 -8.14
C LEU A 565 -9.46 -5.90 -8.02
N LEU A 566 -10.16 -5.59 -9.11
CA LEU A 566 -11.63 -5.60 -9.17
C LEU A 566 -12.20 -6.97 -8.76
N THR A 567 -11.66 -8.04 -9.35
CA THR A 567 -12.10 -9.40 -9.05
C THR A 567 -11.79 -9.78 -7.60
N ARG A 568 -10.61 -9.40 -7.07
CA ARG A 568 -10.22 -9.69 -5.68
C ARG A 568 -11.09 -8.92 -4.69
N ALA A 569 -11.39 -7.66 -4.98
CA ALA A 569 -12.30 -6.83 -4.18
C ALA A 569 -13.69 -7.45 -4.08
N ARG A 570 -14.23 -7.97 -5.19
CA ARG A 570 -15.50 -8.72 -5.19
C ARG A 570 -15.43 -9.95 -4.30
N CYS A 571 -14.36 -10.73 -4.38
CA CYS A 571 -14.14 -11.89 -3.52
C CYS A 571 -14.08 -11.51 -2.03
N TYR A 572 -13.38 -10.43 -1.67
CA TYR A 572 -13.36 -9.92 -0.29
C TYR A 572 -14.74 -9.44 0.17
N GLY A 573 -15.51 -8.80 -0.71
CA GLY A 573 -16.90 -8.43 -0.47
C GLY A 573 -17.78 -9.65 -0.15
N LEU A 574 -17.67 -10.73 -0.93
CA LEU A 574 -18.37 -12.00 -0.69
C LEU A 574 -17.98 -12.66 0.64
N LEU A 575 -16.71 -12.51 1.06
CA LEU A 575 -16.23 -13.00 2.35
C LEU A 575 -16.58 -12.08 3.53
N GLY A 576 -17.24 -10.94 3.29
CA GLY A 576 -17.57 -9.95 4.31
C GLY A 576 -16.40 -9.08 4.77
N GLN A 577 -15.23 -9.19 4.13
CA GLN A 577 -14.06 -8.37 4.43
C GLN A 577 -14.16 -7.00 3.75
N LYS A 578 -15.11 -6.18 4.22
CA LYS A 578 -15.50 -4.90 3.59
C LYS A 578 -14.33 -3.91 3.48
N LYS A 579 -13.45 -3.83 4.49
CA LYS A 579 -12.31 -2.89 4.52
C LYS A 579 -11.24 -3.21 3.47
N THR A 580 -10.89 -4.49 3.30
CA THR A 580 -9.90 -4.92 2.28
C THR A 580 -10.48 -4.78 0.87
N ALA A 581 -11.77 -5.12 0.69
CA ALA A 581 -12.47 -4.87 -0.56
C ALA A 581 -12.51 -3.38 -0.92
N MET A 582 -12.77 -2.51 0.07
CA MET A 582 -12.77 -1.05 -0.12
C MET A 582 -11.40 -0.54 -0.54
N PHE A 583 -10.33 -1.05 0.08
CA PHE A 583 -8.95 -0.73 -0.31
C PHE A 583 -8.67 -1.10 -1.76
N ASP A 584 -9.04 -2.31 -2.19
CA ASP A 584 -8.82 -2.74 -3.58
C ASP A 584 -9.63 -1.89 -4.57
N PHE A 585 -10.92 -1.62 -4.34
CA PHE A 585 -11.70 -0.74 -5.24
C PHE A 585 -11.16 0.69 -5.29
N THR A 586 -10.78 1.25 -4.14
CA THR A 586 -10.19 2.60 -4.10
C THR A 586 -8.83 2.65 -4.78
N SER A 587 -8.03 1.58 -4.71
CA SER A 587 -6.76 1.48 -5.46
C SER A 587 -6.99 1.49 -6.97
N VAL A 588 -8.02 0.78 -7.46
CA VAL A 588 -8.41 0.83 -8.88
C VAL A 588 -8.84 2.24 -9.27
N LEU A 589 -9.66 2.91 -8.45
CA LEU A 589 -10.12 4.27 -8.74
C LEU A 589 -9.02 5.34 -8.66
N ARG A 590 -7.95 5.11 -7.88
CA ARG A 590 -6.77 5.99 -7.88
C ARG A 590 -6.00 5.90 -9.21
N ALA A 591 -5.89 4.70 -9.79
CA ALA A 591 -5.23 4.50 -11.08
C ALA A 591 -6.15 4.84 -12.27
N GLU A 592 -7.43 4.50 -12.16
CA GLU A 592 -8.46 4.64 -13.18
C GLU A 592 -9.72 5.31 -12.60
N PRO A 593 -9.74 6.64 -12.45
CA PRO A 593 -10.87 7.36 -11.84
C PRO A 593 -12.20 7.18 -12.59
N ARG A 594 -12.14 6.82 -13.88
CA ARG A 594 -13.30 6.60 -14.74
C ARG A 594 -13.74 5.13 -14.82
N ASN A 595 -13.28 4.27 -13.92
CA ASN A 595 -13.64 2.85 -13.91
C ASN A 595 -15.03 2.64 -13.27
N ALA A 596 -16.06 2.50 -14.12
CA ALA A 596 -17.45 2.32 -13.69
C ALA A 596 -17.66 1.03 -12.86
N ARG A 597 -16.94 -0.06 -13.12
CA ARG A 597 -17.04 -1.31 -12.34
C ARG A 597 -16.51 -1.12 -10.92
N ALA A 598 -15.44 -0.36 -10.76
CA ALA A 598 -14.87 -0.04 -9.45
C ALA A 598 -15.81 0.85 -8.64
N LEU A 599 -16.43 1.86 -9.28
CA LEU A 599 -17.44 2.71 -8.65
C LEU A 599 -18.66 1.90 -8.19
N CYS A 600 -19.22 1.03 -9.04
CA CYS A 600 -20.32 0.15 -8.64
C CYS A 600 -19.91 -0.77 -7.47
N GLY A 601 -18.73 -1.39 -7.55
CA GLY A 601 -18.22 -2.25 -6.48
C GLY A 601 -18.03 -1.52 -5.14
N ARG A 602 -17.50 -0.28 -5.18
CA ARG A 602 -17.33 0.58 -4.01
C ARG A 602 -18.66 1.01 -3.41
N ALA A 603 -19.63 1.40 -4.24
CA ALA A 603 -20.98 1.74 -3.82
C ALA A 603 -21.65 0.61 -3.04
N LEU A 604 -21.48 -0.65 -3.48
CA LEU A 604 -22.04 -1.80 -2.78
C LEU A 604 -21.44 -1.99 -1.38
N LEU A 605 -20.14 -1.71 -1.23
CA LEU A 605 -19.52 -1.73 0.08
C LEU A 605 -20.01 -0.58 0.96
N HIS A 606 -20.22 0.62 0.39
CA HIS A 606 -20.82 1.75 1.10
C HIS A 606 -22.23 1.39 1.60
N LEU A 607 -23.09 0.77 0.77
CA LEU A 607 -24.40 0.27 1.21
C LEU A 607 -24.26 -0.75 2.35
N ALA A 608 -23.33 -1.70 2.21
CA ALA A 608 -23.08 -2.69 3.26
C ALA A 608 -22.53 -2.09 4.56
N LEU A 609 -22.01 -0.85 4.53
CA LEU A 609 -21.54 -0.08 5.68
C LEU A 609 -22.60 0.92 6.19
N GLY A 610 -23.79 0.99 5.59
CA GLY A 610 -24.84 1.95 5.94
C GLY A 610 -24.63 3.36 5.38
N GLN A 611 -23.65 3.54 4.49
CA GLN A 611 -23.27 4.81 3.86
C GLN A 611 -24.06 5.00 2.57
N GLN A 612 -25.38 5.24 2.68
CA GLN A 612 -26.27 5.28 1.53
C GLN A 612 -26.01 6.48 0.61
N LYS A 613 -25.61 7.63 1.15
CA LYS A 613 -25.34 8.84 0.35
C LYS A 613 -24.16 8.64 -0.58
N GLU A 614 -23.04 8.17 -0.02
CA GLU A 614 -21.80 7.88 -0.72
C GLU A 614 -22.00 6.79 -1.78
N ALA A 615 -22.81 5.77 -1.47
CA ALA A 615 -23.17 4.74 -2.43
C ALA A 615 -23.93 5.28 -3.64
N VAL A 616 -24.93 6.14 -3.40
CA VAL A 616 -25.72 6.75 -4.48
C VAL A 616 -24.85 7.66 -5.35
N ASP A 617 -23.95 8.44 -4.75
CA ASP A 617 -23.04 9.32 -5.51
C ASP A 617 -22.05 8.51 -6.39
N ASP A 618 -21.54 7.38 -5.88
CA ASP A 618 -20.69 6.47 -6.67
C ASP A 618 -21.48 5.80 -7.81
N ILE A 619 -22.71 5.34 -7.56
CA ILE A 619 -23.56 4.76 -8.62
C ILE A 619 -23.92 5.81 -9.67
N LEU A 620 -24.27 7.03 -9.26
CA LEU A 620 -24.54 8.12 -10.19
C LEU A 620 -23.33 8.42 -11.06
N SER A 621 -22.13 8.44 -10.47
CA SER A 621 -20.89 8.63 -11.21
C SER A 621 -20.63 7.47 -12.19
N ALA A 622 -20.89 6.22 -11.78
CA ALA A 622 -20.76 5.06 -12.65
C ALA A 622 -21.74 5.10 -13.84
N LEU A 623 -22.99 5.50 -13.60
CA LEU A 623 -24.02 5.66 -14.61
C LEU A 623 -23.69 6.78 -15.60
N LYS A 624 -23.18 7.92 -15.13
CA LYS A 624 -22.71 9.00 -16.01
C LYS A 624 -21.59 8.54 -16.95
N LEU A 625 -20.65 7.75 -16.43
CA LEU A 625 -19.49 7.30 -17.19
C LEU A 625 -19.83 6.21 -18.21
N SER A 626 -20.57 5.19 -17.78
CA SER A 626 -20.94 4.07 -18.65
C SER A 626 -22.17 3.33 -18.11
N PRO A 627 -23.38 3.70 -18.57
CA PRO A 627 -24.62 2.98 -18.26
C PRO A 627 -24.53 1.51 -18.66
N ARG A 628 -23.91 1.22 -19.82
CA ARG A 628 -23.73 -0.13 -20.37
C ARG A 628 -22.96 -1.08 -19.45
N THR A 629 -22.13 -0.55 -18.56
CA THR A 629 -21.43 -1.35 -17.55
C THR A 629 -22.12 -1.32 -16.20
N ALA A 630 -22.64 -0.16 -15.78
CA ALA A 630 -23.23 0.01 -14.46
C ALA A 630 -24.61 -0.67 -14.33
N VAL A 631 -25.47 -0.58 -15.35
CA VAL A 631 -26.81 -1.18 -15.32
C VAL A 631 -26.77 -2.71 -15.17
N PRO A 632 -25.98 -3.47 -15.96
CA PRO A 632 -25.87 -4.92 -15.76
C PRO A 632 -25.32 -5.29 -14.38
N GLU A 633 -24.35 -4.53 -13.87
CA GLU A 633 -23.81 -4.75 -12.52
C GLU A 633 -24.90 -4.59 -11.46
N ILE A 634 -25.73 -3.54 -11.54
CA ILE A 634 -26.84 -3.31 -10.61
C ILE A 634 -27.91 -4.41 -10.76
N ARG A 635 -28.29 -4.78 -12.00
CA ARG A 635 -29.25 -5.86 -12.27
C ARG A 635 -28.77 -7.23 -11.79
N SER A 636 -27.47 -7.45 -11.65
CA SER A 636 -26.91 -8.72 -11.14
C SER A 636 -27.02 -8.87 -9.62
N LEU A 637 -27.38 -7.80 -8.90
CA LEU A 637 -27.48 -7.78 -7.44
C LEU A 637 -28.74 -8.45 -6.91
N LYS A 638 -28.79 -8.66 -5.59
CA LYS A 638 -30.00 -9.11 -4.91
C LYS A 638 -31.11 -8.04 -5.00
N PRO A 639 -32.39 -8.44 -5.09
CA PRO A 639 -33.53 -7.50 -5.17
C PRO A 639 -33.56 -6.47 -4.03
N GLU A 640 -33.20 -6.87 -2.81
CA GLU A 640 -33.12 -5.96 -1.64
C GLU A 640 -32.12 -4.82 -1.87
N VAL A 641 -30.94 -5.13 -2.42
CA VAL A 641 -29.89 -4.14 -2.68
C VAL A 641 -30.26 -3.28 -3.89
N GLN A 642 -30.90 -3.88 -4.91
CA GLN A 642 -31.44 -3.14 -6.04
C GLN A 642 -32.45 -2.09 -5.58
N ALA A 643 -33.40 -2.46 -4.72
CA ALA A 643 -34.39 -1.55 -4.18
C ALA A 643 -33.76 -0.36 -3.44
N LEU A 644 -32.72 -0.60 -2.62
CA LEU A 644 -31.99 0.48 -1.93
C LEU A 644 -31.29 1.43 -2.89
N ILE A 645 -30.69 0.90 -3.97
CA ILE A 645 -30.03 1.71 -5.00
C ILE A 645 -31.07 2.51 -5.78
N THR A 646 -32.15 1.88 -6.27
CA THR A 646 -33.18 2.56 -7.08
C THR A 646 -33.95 3.61 -6.26
N GLN A 647 -34.22 3.34 -4.98
CA GLN A 647 -34.80 4.32 -4.06
C GLN A 647 -33.83 5.48 -3.76
N GLY A 648 -32.56 5.18 -3.52
CA GLY A 648 -31.52 6.20 -3.32
C GLY A 648 -31.35 7.11 -4.54
N LEU A 649 -31.30 6.53 -5.74
CA LEU A 649 -31.25 7.28 -7.00
C LEU A 649 -32.49 8.14 -7.21
N SER A 650 -33.68 7.58 -7.03
CA SER A 650 -34.93 8.33 -7.24
C SER A 650 -35.10 9.49 -6.26
N SER A 651 -34.77 9.28 -4.98
CA SER A 651 -34.80 10.36 -3.98
C SER A 651 -33.78 11.46 -4.28
N ARG A 652 -32.56 11.10 -4.71
CA ARG A 652 -31.54 12.06 -5.13
C ARG A 652 -31.96 12.86 -6.36
N CYS A 653 -32.54 12.20 -7.37
CA CYS A 653 -33.08 12.87 -8.55
C CYS A 653 -34.21 13.84 -8.18
N ARG A 654 -35.16 13.42 -7.33
CA ARG A 654 -36.24 14.30 -6.85
C ARG A 654 -35.71 15.50 -6.06
N ALA A 655 -34.75 15.30 -5.18
CA ALA A 655 -34.14 16.39 -4.42
C ALA A 655 -33.48 17.44 -5.33
N LEU A 656 -32.77 16.98 -6.38
CA LEU A 656 -32.17 17.87 -7.38
C LEU A 656 -33.23 18.60 -8.22
N LEU A 657 -34.35 17.93 -8.54
CA LEU A 657 -35.47 18.57 -9.25
C LEU A 657 -36.19 19.62 -8.39
N ILE A 658 -36.30 19.41 -7.07
CA ILE A 658 -36.92 20.38 -6.16
C ILE A 658 -36.01 21.60 -5.92
N GLN A 659 -34.69 21.41 -5.91
CA GLN A 659 -33.72 22.48 -5.71
C GLN A 659 -33.55 23.42 -6.92
N LEU A 660 -34.29 23.19 -8.02
CA LEU A 660 -34.31 24.09 -9.17
C LEU A 660 -34.92 25.45 -8.78
N PRO A 661 -34.15 26.55 -8.79
CA PRO A 661 -34.68 27.87 -8.40
C PRO A 661 -35.69 28.39 -9.43
N ASP A 662 -36.71 29.12 -8.94
CA ASP A 662 -37.83 29.75 -9.66
C ASP A 662 -37.43 30.73 -10.80
N THR A 663 -36.13 30.90 -11.09
CA THR A 663 -35.62 31.91 -12.02
C THR A 663 -34.89 31.30 -13.22
N GLY A 664 -35.51 30.36 -13.95
CA GLY A 664 -35.08 29.97 -15.31
C GLY A 664 -33.61 29.53 -15.47
N ALA A 665 -32.91 29.22 -14.38
CA ALA A 665 -31.51 28.84 -14.41
C ALA A 665 -31.43 27.44 -15.02
N ARG A 666 -30.89 27.35 -16.24
CA ARG A 666 -30.64 26.08 -16.91
C ARG A 666 -29.81 25.21 -15.97
N LEU A 667 -30.29 23.99 -15.70
CA LEU A 667 -29.52 22.94 -15.03
C LEU A 667 -28.10 22.92 -15.60
N SER A 668 -27.09 22.75 -14.73
CA SER A 668 -25.72 22.51 -15.20
C SER A 668 -25.73 21.36 -16.22
N ASN A 669 -24.96 21.49 -17.29
CA ASN A 669 -24.81 20.42 -18.29
C ASN A 669 -24.37 19.10 -17.63
N GLU A 670 -23.65 19.15 -16.52
CA GLU A 670 -23.28 17.95 -15.76
C GLU A 670 -24.47 17.35 -15.00
N ASP A 671 -25.28 18.17 -14.33
CA ASP A 671 -26.44 17.71 -13.56
C ASP A 671 -27.55 17.16 -14.48
N THR A 672 -27.77 17.78 -15.65
CA THR A 672 -28.70 17.26 -16.66
C THR A 672 -28.31 15.86 -17.13
N GLN A 673 -27.03 15.66 -17.48
CA GLN A 673 -26.51 14.35 -17.90
C GLN A 673 -26.63 13.32 -16.78
N SER A 674 -26.40 13.73 -15.54
CA SER A 674 -26.55 12.90 -14.35
C SER A 674 -27.97 12.40 -14.17
N LEU A 675 -28.94 13.31 -14.23
CA LEU A 675 -30.36 13.02 -14.05
C LEU A 675 -30.90 12.15 -15.18
N LEU A 676 -30.51 12.42 -16.42
CA LEU A 676 -30.91 11.63 -17.58
C LEU A 676 -30.34 10.21 -17.50
N ALA A 677 -29.04 10.06 -17.23
CA ALA A 677 -28.41 8.75 -17.09
C ALA A 677 -29.04 7.94 -15.96
N ALA A 678 -29.35 8.57 -14.82
CA ALA A 678 -30.04 7.93 -13.71
C ALA A 678 -31.47 7.50 -14.06
N GLY A 679 -32.27 8.39 -14.68
CA GLY A 679 -33.64 8.10 -15.05
C GLY A 679 -33.76 7.00 -16.12
N GLU A 680 -32.88 7.00 -17.12
CA GLU A 680 -32.82 5.94 -18.14
C GLU A 680 -32.38 4.61 -17.52
N ALA A 681 -31.37 4.63 -16.64
CA ALA A 681 -30.90 3.43 -15.96
C ALA A 681 -31.96 2.81 -15.04
N LEU A 682 -32.77 3.61 -14.34
CA LEU A 682 -33.86 3.09 -13.49
C LEU A 682 -34.89 2.30 -14.30
N ILE A 683 -35.26 2.78 -15.49
CA ILE A 683 -36.18 2.08 -16.40
C ILE A 683 -35.53 0.81 -16.95
N GLU A 684 -34.24 0.85 -17.26
CA GLU A 684 -33.54 -0.36 -17.65
C GLU A 684 -33.53 -1.37 -16.48
N ILE A 685 -33.15 -0.99 -15.26
CA ILE A 685 -33.09 -1.90 -14.12
C ILE A 685 -34.45 -2.59 -13.88
N ASP A 686 -35.54 -1.83 -13.88
CA ASP A 686 -36.90 -2.35 -13.71
C ASP A 686 -37.89 -1.65 -14.65
N ALA A 687 -38.20 -2.29 -15.77
CA ALA A 687 -39.10 -1.74 -16.78
C ALA A 687 -40.58 -1.78 -16.37
N GLY A 688 -40.93 -2.53 -15.32
CA GLY A 688 -42.32 -2.73 -14.91
C GLY A 688 -42.90 -1.60 -14.06
N GLN A 689 -42.05 -0.74 -13.51
CA GLN A 689 -42.47 0.29 -12.56
C GLN A 689 -42.83 1.62 -13.25
N PRO A 690 -44.10 2.09 -13.14
CA PRO A 690 -44.53 3.34 -13.77
C PRO A 690 -43.89 4.58 -13.13
N SER A 691 -43.46 4.48 -11.87
CA SER A 691 -42.77 5.55 -11.12
C SER A 691 -41.46 6.00 -11.78
N TRP A 692 -40.69 5.09 -12.38
CA TRP A 692 -39.43 5.41 -13.06
C TRP A 692 -39.65 6.16 -14.37
N HIS A 693 -40.70 5.79 -15.11
CA HIS A 693 -41.11 6.50 -16.31
C HIS A 693 -41.62 7.91 -16.01
N ILE A 694 -42.34 8.08 -14.90
CA ILE A 694 -42.78 9.39 -14.40
C ILE A 694 -41.56 10.25 -14.04
N LEU A 695 -40.61 9.73 -13.27
CA LEU A 695 -39.39 10.45 -12.89
C LEU A 695 -38.57 10.88 -14.12
N LEU A 696 -38.38 10.00 -15.10
CA LEU A 696 -37.66 10.37 -16.33
C LEU A 696 -38.43 11.43 -17.14
N ALA A 697 -39.77 11.38 -17.15
CA ALA A 697 -40.58 12.41 -17.81
C ALA A 697 -40.40 13.78 -17.13
N ASP A 698 -40.33 13.82 -15.80
CA ASP A 698 -40.07 15.05 -15.03
C ASP A 698 -38.67 15.61 -15.34
N VAL A 699 -37.65 14.75 -15.40
CA VAL A 699 -36.29 15.16 -15.81
C VAL A 699 -36.26 15.68 -17.26
N LEU A 700 -36.90 14.99 -18.20
CA LEU A 700 -36.97 15.41 -19.60
C LEU A 700 -37.73 16.73 -19.77
N ALA A 701 -38.79 16.95 -18.99
CA ALA A 701 -39.53 18.20 -18.96
C ALA A 701 -38.65 19.34 -18.43
N ALA A 702 -37.89 19.13 -17.35
CA ALA A 702 -36.95 20.11 -16.81
C ALA A 702 -35.81 20.46 -17.79
N VAL A 703 -35.37 19.50 -18.61
CA VAL A 703 -34.39 19.72 -19.69
C VAL A 703 -35.01 20.40 -20.92
N GLY A 704 -36.34 20.48 -21.02
CA GLY A 704 -37.08 21.07 -22.15
C GLY A 704 -37.36 20.10 -23.32
N SER A 705 -37.11 18.80 -23.15
CA SER A 705 -37.36 17.76 -24.16
C SER A 705 -38.79 17.20 -24.08
N PHE A 706 -39.78 18.04 -24.36
CA PHE A 706 -41.21 17.73 -24.14
C PHE A 706 -41.73 16.54 -24.97
N GLU A 707 -41.25 16.34 -26.21
CA GLU A 707 -41.69 15.20 -27.05
C GLU A 707 -41.28 13.86 -26.46
N LYS A 708 -40.02 13.75 -26.01
CA LYS A 708 -39.51 12.53 -25.36
C LYS A 708 -40.23 12.27 -24.05
N ALA A 709 -40.50 13.32 -23.27
CA ALA A 709 -41.28 13.21 -22.02
C ALA A 709 -42.70 12.69 -22.31
N GLY A 710 -43.38 13.22 -23.32
CA GLY A 710 -44.71 12.78 -23.75
C GLY A 710 -44.74 11.30 -24.14
N ALA A 711 -43.75 10.83 -24.91
CA ALA A 711 -43.64 9.42 -25.28
C ALA A 711 -43.45 8.49 -24.06
N ARG A 712 -42.72 8.93 -23.03
CA ARG A 712 -42.57 8.16 -21.78
C ARG A 712 -43.87 8.11 -20.98
N LEU A 713 -44.57 9.23 -20.85
CA LEU A 713 -45.86 9.28 -20.15
C LEU A 713 -46.94 8.47 -20.87
N GLN A 714 -46.94 8.44 -22.20
CA GLN A 714 -47.88 7.63 -22.96
C GLN A 714 -47.74 6.14 -22.65
N ARG A 715 -46.51 5.64 -22.47
CA ARG A 715 -46.28 4.26 -22.01
C ARG A 715 -46.88 4.01 -20.61
N VAL A 716 -46.73 4.96 -19.69
CA VAL A 716 -47.34 4.86 -18.35
C VAL A 716 -48.85 4.82 -18.43
N LEU A 717 -49.46 5.66 -19.27
CA LEU A 717 -50.92 5.72 -19.42
C LEU A 717 -51.48 4.46 -20.11
N HIS A 718 -50.69 3.76 -20.94
CA HIS A 718 -51.06 2.44 -21.45
C HIS A 718 -51.03 1.36 -20.37
N LEU A 719 -50.02 1.38 -19.49
CA LEU A 719 -49.87 0.41 -18.40
C LEU A 719 -50.83 0.65 -17.24
N ALA A 720 -51.06 1.92 -16.91
CA ALA A 720 -51.86 2.40 -15.80
C ALA A 720 -52.71 3.59 -16.24
N PRO A 721 -53.82 3.35 -16.98
CA PRO A 721 -54.68 4.41 -17.49
C PRO A 721 -55.35 5.22 -16.38
N ALA A 722 -55.43 4.66 -15.17
CA ALA A 722 -55.96 5.28 -13.96
C ALA A 722 -54.96 6.24 -13.26
N SER A 723 -53.70 6.32 -13.68
CA SER A 723 -52.67 7.10 -13.00
C SER A 723 -52.92 8.62 -13.14
N GLU A 724 -53.43 9.23 -12.07
CA GLU A 724 -53.65 10.68 -11.98
C GLU A 724 -52.34 11.46 -12.12
N ALA A 725 -51.26 10.99 -11.47
CA ALA A 725 -49.93 11.59 -11.55
C ALA A 725 -49.37 11.65 -12.98
N ALA A 726 -49.61 10.61 -13.80
CA ALA A 726 -49.17 10.58 -15.19
C ALA A 726 -50.02 11.50 -16.10
N ARG A 727 -51.34 11.57 -15.85
CA ARG A 727 -52.22 12.51 -16.59
C ARG A 727 -51.88 13.95 -16.27
N ALA A 728 -51.64 14.28 -15.01
CA ALA A 728 -51.23 15.61 -14.60
C ALA A 728 -49.95 16.08 -15.32
N ARG A 729 -48.94 15.22 -15.41
CA ARG A 729 -47.70 15.53 -16.15
C ARG A 729 -47.93 15.66 -17.65
N ARG A 730 -48.87 14.91 -18.24
CA ARG A 730 -49.31 15.14 -19.63
C ARG A 730 -49.98 16.51 -19.78
N GLY A 731 -50.81 16.90 -18.82
CA GLY A 731 -51.41 18.24 -18.74
C GLY A 731 -50.35 19.34 -18.69
N LEU A 732 -49.32 19.18 -17.87
CA LEU A 732 -48.16 20.10 -17.81
C LEU A 732 -47.48 20.25 -19.19
N LEU A 733 -47.21 19.14 -19.88
CA LEU A 733 -46.61 19.17 -21.23
C LEU A 733 -47.51 19.85 -22.26
N ARG A 734 -48.83 19.65 -22.18
CA ARG A 734 -49.80 20.34 -23.06
C ARG A 734 -49.85 21.83 -22.80
N LEU A 735 -49.79 22.25 -21.54
CA LEU A 735 -49.71 23.65 -21.18
C LEU A 735 -48.46 24.31 -21.78
N LYS A 736 -47.31 23.65 -21.70
CA LYS A 736 -46.06 24.10 -22.35
C LYS A 736 -46.15 24.14 -23.89
N LYS A 737 -47.05 23.38 -24.48
CA LYS A 737 -47.38 23.43 -25.93
C LYS A 737 -48.45 24.48 -26.28
N GLY A 738 -49.04 25.15 -25.30
CA GLY A 738 -50.08 26.18 -25.46
C GLY A 738 -51.53 25.67 -25.39
N ASP A 739 -51.75 24.38 -25.17
CA ASP A 739 -53.10 23.80 -25.04
C ASP A 739 -53.57 23.87 -23.58
N VAL A 740 -53.98 25.06 -23.17
CA VAL A 740 -54.49 25.36 -21.82
C VAL A 740 -55.76 24.56 -21.46
N PRO A 741 -56.80 24.43 -22.31
CA PRO A 741 -58.03 23.73 -21.91
C PRO A 741 -57.83 22.23 -21.73
N ALA A 742 -57.03 21.57 -22.57
CA ALA A 742 -56.72 20.15 -22.35
C ALA A 742 -55.79 19.94 -21.14
N ALA A 743 -55.00 20.95 -20.77
CA ALA A 743 -54.15 20.92 -19.57
C ALA A 743 -54.97 21.03 -18.29
N THR A 744 -55.95 21.94 -18.22
CA THR A 744 -56.83 22.09 -17.04
C THR A 744 -57.60 20.80 -16.77
N GLN A 745 -58.11 20.15 -17.83
CA GLN A 745 -58.83 18.88 -17.71
C GLN A 745 -57.97 17.74 -17.14
N ASP A 746 -56.69 17.69 -17.51
CA ASP A 746 -55.74 16.66 -17.06
C ASP A 746 -55.23 16.92 -15.62
N LEU A 747 -55.16 18.17 -15.19
CA LEU A 747 -54.62 18.58 -13.88
C LEU A 747 -55.65 18.63 -12.75
N GLN A 748 -56.94 18.88 -13.06
CA GLN A 748 -58.00 19.09 -12.04
C GLN A 748 -58.15 17.94 -11.04
N ARG A 749 -57.93 16.69 -11.45
CA ARG A 749 -58.12 15.53 -10.56
C ARG A 749 -56.99 15.40 -9.54
N LEU A 750 -55.77 15.78 -9.93
CA LEU A 750 -54.63 15.77 -9.01
C LEU A 750 -54.80 16.82 -7.91
N ALA A 751 -55.49 17.93 -8.19
CA ALA A 751 -55.74 18.99 -7.22
C ALA A 751 -56.53 18.52 -5.99
N GLU A 752 -57.40 17.53 -6.13
CA GLU A 752 -58.14 16.94 -5.01
C GLU A 752 -57.43 15.73 -4.39
N THR A 753 -56.68 14.95 -5.17
CA THR A 753 -56.07 13.70 -4.68
C THR A 753 -54.69 13.88 -4.05
N ASP A 754 -53.81 14.69 -4.67
CA ASP A 754 -52.44 14.94 -4.20
C ASP A 754 -52.02 16.39 -4.50
N ALA A 755 -52.41 17.29 -3.60
CA ALA A 755 -52.06 18.70 -3.70
C ALA A 755 -50.55 18.98 -3.59
N GLN A 756 -49.77 18.06 -3.01
CA GLN A 756 -48.32 18.24 -2.87
C GLN A 756 -47.60 17.97 -4.19
N ASP A 757 -47.94 16.87 -4.87
CA ASP A 757 -47.40 16.56 -6.21
C ASP A 757 -47.83 17.62 -7.23
N LEU A 758 -49.08 18.10 -7.16
CA LEU A 758 -49.52 19.21 -8.00
C LEU A 758 -48.76 20.51 -7.69
N GLY A 759 -48.52 20.82 -6.40
CA GLY A 759 -47.71 21.96 -6.00
C GLY A 759 -46.31 21.93 -6.62
N PHE A 760 -45.64 20.77 -6.61
CA PHE A 760 -44.36 20.58 -7.30
C PHE A 760 -44.46 20.83 -8.81
N LEU A 761 -45.49 20.30 -9.49
CA LEU A 761 -45.68 20.52 -10.92
C LEU A 761 -45.95 21.99 -11.26
N LEU A 762 -46.70 22.68 -10.41
CA LEU A 762 -46.97 24.12 -10.57
C LEU A 762 -45.69 24.94 -10.38
N HIS A 763 -44.78 24.54 -9.48
CA HIS A 763 -43.48 25.20 -9.34
C HIS A 763 -42.64 25.19 -10.62
N LEU A 764 -42.84 24.22 -11.52
CA LEU A 764 -42.14 24.14 -12.82
C LEU A 764 -42.72 25.09 -13.89
N LEU A 765 -43.85 25.75 -13.62
CA LEU A 765 -44.49 26.70 -14.52
C LEU A 765 -44.06 28.13 -14.24
N GLU A 766 -44.01 28.94 -15.29
CA GLU A 766 -43.81 30.39 -15.19
C GLU A 766 -45.05 31.06 -14.56
N ALA A 767 -44.87 32.25 -13.98
CA ALA A 767 -45.98 32.97 -13.36
C ALA A 767 -47.13 33.27 -14.34
N SER A 768 -46.80 33.57 -15.61
CA SER A 768 -47.76 33.77 -16.71
C SER A 768 -48.57 32.52 -17.01
N GLU A 769 -47.91 31.36 -17.09
CA GLU A 769 -48.54 30.07 -17.34
C GLU A 769 -49.44 29.68 -16.17
N ARG A 770 -48.98 29.84 -14.92
CA ARG A 770 -49.80 29.61 -13.72
C ARG A 770 -51.04 30.48 -13.72
N GLN A 771 -50.90 31.76 -14.10
CA GLN A 771 -52.04 32.68 -14.17
C GLN A 771 -53.03 32.27 -15.28
N SER A 772 -52.55 31.88 -16.46
CA SER A 772 -53.42 31.37 -17.54
C SER A 772 -54.16 30.09 -17.14
N LEU A 773 -53.48 29.18 -16.42
CA LEU A 773 -54.06 27.94 -15.92
C LEU A 773 -55.13 28.23 -14.87
N ALA A 774 -54.85 29.15 -13.93
CA ALA A 774 -55.79 29.57 -12.91
C ALA A 774 -57.04 30.21 -13.52
N GLN A 775 -56.88 31.06 -14.53
CA GLN A 775 -57.98 31.70 -15.25
C GLN A 775 -58.84 30.68 -16.01
N ALA A 776 -58.22 29.79 -16.78
CA ALA A 776 -58.93 28.77 -17.54
C ALA A 776 -59.67 27.78 -16.62
N ALA A 777 -59.03 27.35 -15.51
CA ALA A 777 -59.68 26.50 -14.53
C ALA A 777 -60.86 27.22 -13.84
N ALA A 778 -60.73 28.51 -13.55
CA ALA A 778 -61.80 29.29 -12.96
C ALA A 778 -62.99 29.48 -13.94
N GLN A 779 -62.73 29.67 -15.23
CA GLN A 779 -63.76 29.75 -16.26
C GLN A 779 -64.51 28.41 -16.40
N GLU A 780 -63.80 27.29 -16.48
CA GLU A 780 -64.42 25.96 -16.56
C GLU A 780 -65.18 25.58 -15.28
N ALA A 781 -64.74 26.07 -14.12
CA ALA A 781 -65.51 25.93 -12.89
C ALA A 781 -66.84 26.68 -12.98
N ASP A 782 -66.84 27.92 -13.50
CA ASP A 782 -68.07 28.73 -13.62
C ASP A 782 -69.05 28.11 -14.62
N THR A 783 -68.57 27.57 -15.76
CA THR A 783 -69.43 26.88 -16.74
C THR A 783 -70.09 25.64 -16.14
N LEU A 784 -69.36 24.88 -15.33
CA LEU A 784 -69.88 23.68 -14.67
C LEU A 784 -70.82 24.00 -13.49
N MET A 785 -70.55 25.06 -12.74
CA MET A 785 -71.44 25.54 -11.68
C MET A 785 -72.76 26.03 -12.27
N ASN A 786 -72.72 26.83 -13.34
CA ASN A 786 -73.93 27.34 -14.00
C ASN A 786 -74.76 26.24 -14.68
N SER A 787 -74.13 25.13 -15.08
CA SER A 787 -74.82 23.94 -15.61
C SER A 787 -75.29 22.95 -14.53
N GLY A 788 -75.15 23.29 -13.25
CA GLY A 788 -75.64 22.49 -12.13
C GLY A 788 -74.82 21.23 -11.84
N ARG A 789 -73.53 21.22 -12.17
CA ARG A 789 -72.62 20.07 -11.98
C ARG A 789 -71.48 20.39 -10.99
N PRO A 790 -71.79 20.76 -9.73
CA PRO A 790 -70.78 21.22 -8.78
C PRO A 790 -69.71 20.15 -8.46
N GLY A 791 -70.07 18.87 -8.50
CA GLY A 791 -69.11 17.78 -8.24
C GLY A 791 -67.96 17.71 -9.26
N GLN A 792 -68.19 18.15 -10.50
CA GLN A 792 -67.13 18.23 -11.51
C GLN A 792 -66.39 19.56 -11.47
N ALA A 793 -67.07 20.63 -11.04
CA ALA A 793 -66.47 21.95 -10.86
C ALA A 793 -65.43 21.99 -9.73
N LEU A 794 -65.58 21.14 -8.71
CA LEU A 794 -64.71 21.12 -7.51
C LEU A 794 -63.22 20.98 -7.85
N GLY A 795 -62.86 20.03 -8.73
CA GLY A 795 -61.47 19.81 -9.12
C GLY A 795 -60.85 21.02 -9.84
N TYR A 796 -61.64 21.69 -10.69
CA TYR A 796 -61.22 22.94 -11.35
C TYR A 796 -61.09 24.10 -10.35
N CYS A 797 -61.99 24.20 -9.37
CA CYS A 797 -61.91 25.20 -8.31
C CYS A 797 -60.62 25.06 -7.50
N SER A 798 -60.27 23.84 -7.09
CA SER A 798 -59.04 23.57 -6.35
C SER A 798 -57.78 23.78 -7.17
N LEU A 799 -57.80 23.43 -8.46
CA LEU A 799 -56.71 23.75 -9.38
C LEU A 799 -56.50 25.26 -9.49
N ALA A 800 -57.58 26.05 -9.62
CA ALA A 800 -57.50 27.51 -9.70
C ALA A 800 -56.90 28.13 -8.43
N ILE A 801 -57.23 27.60 -7.25
CA ILE A 801 -56.66 28.04 -5.97
C ILE A 801 -55.16 27.75 -5.91
N LEU A 802 -54.74 26.54 -6.25
CA LEU A 802 -53.34 26.11 -6.17
C LEU A 802 -52.48 26.83 -7.21
N ALA A 803 -52.97 27.06 -8.42
CA ALA A 803 -52.27 27.79 -9.47
C ALA A 803 -52.26 29.31 -9.22
N GLY A 804 -53.35 29.87 -8.69
CA GLY A 804 -53.54 31.30 -8.46
C GLY A 804 -53.06 31.81 -7.09
N GLY A 805 -52.32 31.01 -6.33
CA GLY A 805 -51.71 31.42 -5.05
C GLY A 805 -52.71 31.73 -3.94
N GLY A 806 -53.89 31.11 -3.93
CA GLY A 806 -54.88 31.32 -2.87
C GLY A 806 -55.67 32.62 -2.96
N SER A 807 -55.75 33.26 -4.13
CA SER A 807 -56.57 34.47 -4.31
C SER A 807 -57.98 34.31 -3.73
N ALA A 808 -58.44 35.34 -3.01
CA ALA A 808 -59.75 35.37 -2.37
C ALA A 808 -60.90 35.06 -3.35
N CYS A 809 -60.77 35.44 -4.62
CA CYS A 809 -61.79 35.16 -5.63
C CYS A 809 -61.92 33.66 -5.94
N HIS A 810 -60.83 32.90 -5.94
CA HIS A 810 -60.84 31.45 -6.19
C HIS A 810 -61.33 30.67 -4.95
N LEU A 811 -60.95 31.12 -3.76
CA LEU A 811 -61.45 30.55 -2.50
C LEU A 811 -62.97 30.72 -2.36
N ARG A 812 -63.50 31.90 -2.68
CA ARG A 812 -64.96 32.14 -2.71
C ARG A 812 -65.68 31.21 -3.68
N ARG A 813 -65.12 30.99 -4.88
CA ARG A 813 -65.70 30.06 -5.87
C ARG A 813 -65.76 28.63 -5.34
N ARG A 814 -64.66 28.13 -4.74
CA ARG A 814 -64.65 26.78 -4.17
C ARG A 814 -65.61 26.66 -2.98
N ALA A 815 -65.69 27.68 -2.12
CA ALA A 815 -66.65 27.71 -1.02
C ALA A 815 -68.11 27.62 -1.51
N ALA A 816 -68.45 28.34 -2.59
CA ALA A 816 -69.76 28.24 -3.22
C ALA A 816 -70.02 26.85 -3.81
N CYS A 817 -69.03 26.26 -4.49
CA CYS A 817 -69.12 24.89 -5.02
C CYS A 817 -69.32 23.84 -3.92
N LEU A 818 -68.54 23.92 -2.84
CA LEU A 818 -68.65 23.02 -1.68
C LEU A 818 -69.97 23.20 -0.93
N ALA A 819 -70.53 24.41 -0.89
CA ALA A 819 -71.84 24.68 -0.31
C ALA A 819 -72.96 23.93 -1.06
N GLU A 820 -72.93 23.93 -2.40
CA GLU A 820 -73.86 23.15 -3.24
C GLU A 820 -73.68 21.63 -3.06
N LEU A 821 -72.44 21.18 -2.81
CA LEU A 821 -72.13 19.78 -2.49
C LEU A 821 -72.45 19.39 -1.04
N ARG A 822 -72.90 20.32 -0.20
CA ARG A 822 -73.18 20.14 1.24
C ARG A 822 -71.94 19.79 2.08
N GLU A 823 -70.74 20.09 1.59
CA GLU A 823 -69.48 19.96 2.35
C GLU A 823 -69.20 21.25 3.15
N PHE A 824 -70.13 21.61 4.03
CA PHE A 824 -70.15 22.91 4.70
C PHE A 824 -68.89 23.22 5.53
N GLY A 825 -68.27 22.19 6.14
CA GLY A 825 -67.04 22.37 6.93
C GLY A 825 -65.82 22.80 6.09
N ARG A 826 -65.61 22.20 4.91
CA ARG A 826 -64.54 22.62 3.99
C ARG A 826 -64.83 24.00 3.39
N ALA A 827 -66.09 24.28 3.08
CA ALA A 827 -66.52 25.59 2.59
C ALA A 827 -66.25 26.71 3.61
N LEU A 828 -66.52 26.46 4.89
CA LEU A 828 -66.18 27.39 5.97
C LEU A 828 -64.68 27.61 6.12
N GLY A 829 -63.88 26.54 6.06
CA GLY A 829 -62.42 26.67 6.14
C GLY A 829 -61.83 27.60 5.06
N ASP A 830 -62.39 27.55 3.85
CA ASP A 830 -62.00 28.45 2.75
C ASP A 830 -62.44 29.90 3.00
N LEU A 831 -63.69 30.11 3.44
CA LEU A 831 -64.21 31.44 3.79
C LEU A 831 -63.46 32.07 4.96
N ASP A 832 -63.12 31.30 5.98
CA ASP A 832 -62.31 31.75 7.13
C ASP A 832 -60.91 32.15 6.71
N ARG A 833 -60.34 31.49 5.68
CA ARG A 833 -59.06 31.89 5.10
C ARG A 833 -59.17 33.23 4.37
N VAL A 834 -60.23 33.43 3.57
CA VAL A 834 -60.52 34.71 2.90
C VAL A 834 -60.66 35.85 3.93
N LEU A 835 -61.42 35.63 5.00
CA LEU A 835 -61.70 36.63 6.02
C LEU A 835 -60.47 36.99 6.87
N ARG A 836 -59.53 36.05 7.06
CA ARG A 836 -58.25 36.29 7.75
C ARG A 836 -57.23 37.04 6.87
N GLU A 837 -57.11 36.66 5.61
CA GLU A 837 -56.11 37.24 4.68
C GLU A 837 -56.54 38.63 4.16
N GLY A 838 -57.85 38.93 4.12
CA GLY A 838 -58.43 40.21 3.65
C GLY A 838 -58.27 41.42 4.60
N SER A 839 -57.09 41.66 5.16
CA SER A 839 -56.83 42.74 6.13
C SER A 839 -56.44 44.10 5.53
N GLY A 840 -56.35 44.23 4.20
CA GLY A 840 -56.21 45.52 3.51
C GLY A 840 -57.58 46.11 3.12
N ASP A 841 -57.63 47.42 2.86
CA ASP A 841 -58.80 48.29 2.53
C ASP A 841 -59.71 47.85 1.33
N GLY A 842 -59.70 46.58 0.93
CA GLY A 842 -60.55 46.02 -0.12
C GLY A 842 -62.03 45.89 0.29
N ASP A 843 -62.90 46.39 -0.59
CA ASP A 843 -64.37 46.29 -0.63
C ASP A 843 -65.07 45.76 0.64
N LEU A 844 -65.45 46.69 1.53
CA LEU A 844 -66.33 46.41 2.69
C LEU A 844 -67.61 45.64 2.30
N GLN A 845 -68.08 45.84 1.06
CA GLN A 845 -69.22 45.11 0.49
C GLN A 845 -68.91 43.62 0.30
N ALA A 846 -67.76 43.26 -0.29
CA ALA A 846 -67.36 41.87 -0.49
C ALA A 846 -67.15 41.14 0.84
N ARG A 847 -66.58 41.82 1.85
CA ARG A 847 -66.45 41.26 3.21
C ARG A 847 -67.81 41.02 3.86
N ALA A 848 -68.77 41.94 3.69
CA ALA A 848 -70.12 41.73 4.19
C ALA A 848 -70.81 40.53 3.51
N GLU A 849 -70.58 40.31 2.21
CA GLU A 849 -71.07 39.11 1.51
C GLU A 849 -70.40 37.82 2.00
N ASP A 850 -69.09 37.86 2.27
CA ASP A 850 -68.35 36.73 2.83
C ASP A 850 -68.88 36.36 4.23
N PHE A 851 -69.12 37.34 5.10
CA PHE A 851 -69.74 37.11 6.42
C PHE A 851 -71.18 36.60 6.33
N CYS A 852 -71.99 37.12 5.39
CA CYS A 852 -73.31 36.56 5.11
C CYS A 852 -73.22 35.09 4.68
N SER A 853 -72.20 34.75 3.87
CA SER A 853 -71.98 33.38 3.39
C SER A 853 -71.48 32.44 4.50
N GLN A 854 -70.57 32.92 5.35
CA GLN A 854 -70.12 32.21 6.55
C GLN A 854 -71.29 31.92 7.50
N GLY A 855 -72.13 32.92 7.77
CA GLY A 855 -73.31 32.74 8.62
C GLY A 855 -74.30 31.73 8.06
N ARG A 856 -74.52 31.69 6.74
CA ARG A 856 -75.35 30.66 6.09
C ARG A 856 -74.80 29.25 6.30
N LEU A 857 -73.50 29.07 6.10
CA LEU A 857 -72.85 27.77 6.26
C LEU A 857 -72.84 27.30 7.72
N LEU A 858 -72.64 28.20 8.68
CA LEU A 858 -72.71 27.90 10.12
C LEU A 858 -74.12 27.46 10.53
N LEU A 859 -75.17 28.09 10.02
CA LEU A 859 -76.55 27.61 10.21
C LEU A 859 -76.74 26.21 9.64
N SER A 860 -76.18 25.92 8.45
CA SER A 860 -76.28 24.58 7.85
C SER A 860 -75.54 23.50 8.65
N LEU A 861 -74.55 23.88 9.48
CA LEU A 861 -73.87 22.99 10.42
C LEU A 861 -74.53 22.94 11.81
N GLY A 862 -75.55 23.76 12.07
CA GLY A 862 -76.22 23.86 13.36
C GLY A 862 -75.56 24.78 14.40
N ASP A 863 -74.54 25.56 14.02
CA ASP A 863 -73.92 26.56 14.89
C ASP A 863 -74.66 27.90 14.79
N GLU A 864 -75.77 28.00 15.52
CA GLU A 864 -76.59 29.20 15.56
C GLU A 864 -75.86 30.40 16.19
N ALA A 865 -74.97 30.16 17.15
CA ALA A 865 -74.23 31.20 17.86
C ALA A 865 -73.16 31.85 16.96
N GLY A 866 -72.37 31.02 16.26
CA GLY A 866 -71.41 31.48 15.26
C GLY A 866 -72.10 32.16 14.08
N ALA A 867 -73.21 31.60 13.58
CA ALA A 867 -73.97 32.20 12.49
C ALA A 867 -74.50 33.59 12.82
N ALA A 868 -75.09 33.76 14.00
CA ALA A 868 -75.57 35.04 14.47
C ALA A 868 -74.44 36.07 14.63
N GLY A 869 -73.26 35.62 15.08
CA GLY A 869 -72.03 36.43 15.11
C GLY A 869 -71.63 36.95 13.73
N ALA A 870 -71.59 36.07 12.73
CA ALA A 870 -71.25 36.42 11.36
C ALA A 870 -72.29 37.38 10.72
N PHE A 871 -73.59 37.14 10.93
CA PHE A 871 -74.65 38.04 10.44
C PHE A 871 -74.58 39.43 11.07
N ALA A 872 -74.31 39.51 12.38
CA ALA A 872 -74.14 40.79 13.07
C ALA A 872 -72.94 41.57 12.51
N GLN A 873 -71.85 40.90 12.17
CA GLN A 873 -70.69 41.54 11.53
C GLN A 873 -70.99 42.00 10.10
N ALA A 874 -71.70 41.20 9.30
CA ALA A 874 -72.12 41.60 7.95
C ALA A 874 -73.00 42.86 7.96
N LEU A 875 -73.98 42.93 8.86
CA LEU A 875 -74.89 44.07 9.00
C LEU A 875 -74.18 45.33 9.51
N ARG A 876 -73.14 45.20 10.32
CA ARG A 876 -72.30 46.32 10.75
C ARG A 876 -71.46 46.90 9.60
N LEU A 877 -70.95 46.04 8.71
CA LEU A 877 -70.08 46.46 7.61
C LEU A 877 -70.88 47.09 6.45
N ALA A 878 -71.95 46.44 6.00
CA ALA A 878 -72.78 46.92 4.88
C ALA A 878 -74.26 46.53 5.08
N PRO A 879 -75.06 47.33 5.81
CA PRO A 879 -76.40 46.95 6.24
C PRO A 879 -77.38 46.70 5.08
N ALA A 880 -77.42 47.58 4.07
CA ALA A 880 -78.35 47.43 2.94
C ALA A 880 -78.06 46.20 2.06
N LEU A 881 -76.78 45.92 1.82
CA LEU A 881 -76.35 44.75 1.05
C LEU A 881 -76.62 43.45 1.84
N ALA A 882 -76.21 43.42 3.11
CA ALA A 882 -76.43 42.27 3.98
C ALA A 882 -77.93 41.95 4.13
N GLN A 883 -78.80 42.97 4.30
CA GLN A 883 -80.25 42.77 4.33
C GLN A 883 -80.77 42.10 3.06
N SER A 884 -80.39 42.61 1.88
CA SER A 884 -80.88 42.04 0.61
C SER A 884 -80.45 40.58 0.42
N LYS A 885 -79.21 40.23 0.79
CA LYS A 885 -78.69 38.85 0.72
C LYS A 885 -79.34 37.93 1.75
N LEU A 886 -79.47 38.37 3.00
CA LEU A 886 -80.07 37.58 4.10
C LEU A 886 -81.56 37.33 3.88
N TRP A 887 -82.26 38.25 3.20
CA TRP A 887 -83.66 38.04 2.78
C TRP A 887 -83.81 36.94 1.73
N GLN A 888 -82.84 36.81 0.81
CA GLN A 888 -82.87 35.77 -0.21
C GLN A 888 -82.55 34.40 0.38
N GLN A 889 -81.44 34.30 1.13
CA GLN A 889 -81.04 33.09 1.86
C GLN A 889 -80.25 33.53 3.12
N PRO A 890 -80.55 33.02 4.32
CA PRO A 890 -81.45 31.90 4.66
C PRO A 890 -82.94 32.31 4.80
N GLY A 891 -83.26 33.61 4.74
CA GLY A 891 -84.61 34.16 4.88
C GLY A 891 -84.77 35.03 6.14
N ARG A 892 -85.79 35.89 6.17
CA ARG A 892 -86.04 36.86 7.26
C ARG A 892 -86.15 36.20 8.63
N ALA A 893 -87.01 35.19 8.75
CA ALA A 893 -87.29 34.49 10.00
C ALA A 893 -86.07 33.76 10.61
N PRO A 894 -85.32 32.90 9.88
CA PRO A 894 -84.18 32.19 10.46
C PRO A 894 -83.04 33.15 10.87
N THR A 895 -82.83 34.23 10.10
CA THR A 895 -81.81 35.23 10.44
C THR A 895 -82.18 36.03 11.69
N ALA A 896 -83.44 36.46 11.81
CA ALA A 896 -83.93 37.17 12.98
C ALA A 896 -83.95 36.27 14.23
N HIS A 897 -84.25 34.99 14.07
CA HIS A 897 -84.20 34.00 15.15
C HIS A 897 -82.77 33.79 15.69
N ALA A 898 -81.79 33.56 14.82
CA ALA A 898 -80.39 33.40 15.22
C ALA A 898 -79.87 34.64 15.98
N LEU A 899 -80.19 35.85 15.49
CA LEU A 899 -79.80 37.10 16.14
C LEU A 899 -80.52 37.33 17.47
N LEU A 900 -81.77 36.87 17.62
CA LEU A 900 -82.49 36.88 18.90
C LEU A 900 -81.80 35.98 19.93
N CYS A 901 -81.49 34.73 19.56
CA CYS A 901 -80.81 33.78 20.44
C CYS A 901 -79.45 34.32 20.89
N ARG A 902 -78.66 34.90 19.97
CA ARG A 902 -77.39 35.56 20.31
C ARG A 902 -77.56 36.76 21.24
N ALA A 903 -78.57 37.59 20.99
CA ALA A 903 -78.84 38.75 21.83
C ALA A 903 -79.28 38.35 23.26
N GLN A 904 -80.05 37.27 23.40
CA GLN A 904 -80.42 36.69 24.70
C GLN A 904 -79.19 36.14 25.43
N HIS A 905 -78.39 35.33 24.75
CA HIS A 905 -77.16 34.76 25.33
C HIS A 905 -76.17 35.85 25.77
N CYS A 906 -75.96 36.90 24.96
CA CYS A 906 -75.10 38.02 25.35
C CYS A 906 -75.67 38.81 26.54
N LEU A 907 -76.99 38.90 26.67
CA LEU A 907 -77.65 39.53 27.81
C LEU A 907 -77.43 38.72 29.09
N ASP A 908 -77.56 37.39 29.01
CA ASP A 908 -77.29 36.47 30.11
C ASP A 908 -75.81 36.50 30.55
N GLU A 909 -74.88 36.70 29.60
CA GLU A 909 -73.44 36.93 29.85
C GLU A 909 -73.09 38.36 30.30
N GLN A 910 -74.05 39.26 30.51
CA GLN A 910 -73.85 40.68 30.86
C GLN A 910 -73.05 41.51 29.81
N ARG A 911 -72.98 41.05 28.56
CA ARG A 911 -72.33 41.76 27.43
C ARG A 911 -73.33 42.67 26.72
N TYR A 912 -73.76 43.73 27.41
CA TYR A 912 -74.85 44.60 26.97
C TYR A 912 -74.65 45.26 25.60
N THR A 913 -73.43 45.66 25.26
CA THR A 913 -73.11 46.31 23.97
C THR A 913 -73.29 45.34 22.80
N GLU A 914 -72.84 44.09 22.93
CA GLU A 914 -73.01 43.07 21.91
C GLU A 914 -74.48 42.62 21.80
N ALA A 915 -75.15 42.43 22.94
CA ALA A 915 -76.58 42.14 23.00
C ALA A 915 -77.40 43.22 22.27
N TRP A 916 -77.08 44.50 22.50
CA TRP A 916 -77.70 45.64 21.83
C TRP A 916 -77.55 45.57 20.31
N THR A 917 -76.31 45.38 19.83
CA THR A 917 -76.02 45.35 18.39
C THR A 917 -76.61 44.14 17.68
N ALA A 918 -76.69 42.98 18.34
CA ALA A 918 -77.34 41.80 17.78
C ALA A 918 -78.87 42.00 17.68
N ALA A 919 -79.49 42.58 18.71
CA ALA A 919 -80.91 42.92 18.69
C ALA A 919 -81.25 44.00 17.63
N GLU A 920 -80.37 44.98 17.47
CA GLU A 920 -80.48 46.02 16.44
C GLU A 920 -80.29 45.45 15.03
N GLY A 921 -79.30 44.59 14.81
CA GLY A 921 -79.11 43.86 13.56
C GLY A 921 -80.32 42.99 13.20
N GLY A 922 -80.92 42.32 14.18
CA GLY A 922 -82.14 41.52 13.96
C GLY A 922 -83.33 42.38 13.51
N LEU A 923 -83.52 43.56 14.11
CA LEU A 923 -84.57 44.50 13.72
C LEU A 923 -84.32 45.18 12.37
N LEU A 924 -83.05 45.29 11.95
CA LEU A 924 -82.70 45.75 10.60
C LEU A 924 -83.10 44.73 9.53
N VAL A 925 -83.13 43.42 9.85
CA VAL A 925 -83.55 42.36 8.92
C VAL A 925 -85.06 42.12 8.97
N ASP A 926 -85.68 42.16 10.15
CA ASP A 926 -87.12 42.06 10.36
C ASP A 926 -87.63 43.12 11.36
N PRO A 927 -88.11 44.27 10.84
CA PRO A 927 -88.60 45.37 11.67
C PRO A 927 -89.84 45.01 12.51
N GLU A 928 -90.61 43.98 12.15
CA GLU A 928 -91.85 43.61 12.84
C GLU A 928 -91.67 42.49 13.89
N HIS A 929 -90.44 42.03 14.09
CA HIS A 929 -90.16 40.94 15.02
C HIS A 929 -90.37 41.33 16.50
N GLY A 930 -91.56 41.00 17.05
CA GLY A 930 -91.96 41.38 18.40
C GLY A 930 -91.08 40.85 19.54
N GLY A 931 -90.33 39.76 19.32
CA GLY A 931 -89.35 39.23 20.28
C GLY A 931 -88.12 40.14 20.44
N LEU A 932 -87.63 40.72 19.34
CA LEU A 932 -86.44 41.57 19.31
C LEU A 932 -86.74 42.97 19.86
N LYS A 933 -87.93 43.53 19.56
CA LYS A 933 -88.42 44.79 20.15
C LYS A 933 -88.46 44.72 21.68
N ARG A 934 -88.99 43.63 22.23
CA ARG A 934 -89.05 43.38 23.69
C ARG A 934 -87.66 43.23 24.31
N LEU A 935 -86.77 42.46 23.68
CA LEU A 935 -85.42 42.27 24.17
C LEU A 935 -84.59 43.57 24.15
N LYS A 936 -84.69 44.38 23.08
CA LYS A 936 -84.05 45.69 22.97
C LYS A 936 -84.49 46.64 24.10
N ALA A 937 -85.79 46.66 24.43
CA ALA A 937 -86.30 47.43 25.56
C ALA A 937 -85.77 46.94 26.91
N ARG A 938 -85.62 45.61 27.09
CA ARG A 938 -85.04 45.01 28.29
C ARG A 938 -83.56 45.36 28.46
N ILE A 939 -82.76 45.24 27.40
CA ILE A 939 -81.33 45.62 27.39
C ILE A 939 -81.16 47.10 27.80
N ARG A 940 -82.02 48.02 27.33
CA ARG A 940 -81.97 49.43 27.77
C ARG A 940 -82.19 49.60 29.27
N ARG A 941 -83.12 48.85 29.86
CA ARG A 941 -83.43 48.91 31.30
C ARG A 941 -82.31 48.34 32.15
N GLU A 942 -81.75 47.19 31.75
CA GLU A 942 -80.67 46.52 32.47
C GLU A 942 -79.32 47.26 32.33
N ALA A 943 -79.02 47.82 31.15
CA ALA A 943 -77.80 48.62 30.94
C ALA A 943 -77.84 50.00 31.65
N SER A 944 -79.03 50.58 31.84
CA SER A 944 -79.20 51.83 32.60
C SER A 944 -79.27 51.63 34.12
N SER A 945 -79.46 50.39 34.59
CA SER A 945 -79.57 50.03 36.02
C SER A 945 -78.25 49.48 36.60
N GLY A 946 -77.09 49.90 36.08
CA GLY A 946 -75.75 49.57 36.61
C GLY A 946 -75.48 49.93 38.09
N CYS A 947 -76.48 50.36 38.86
CA CYS A 947 -76.47 50.28 40.32
C CYS A 947 -77.19 49.00 40.76
N ARG A 948 -76.41 47.97 41.11
CA ARG A 948 -76.89 46.70 41.67
C ARG A 948 -77.79 46.95 42.90
N LEU A 949 -78.93 46.27 42.95
CA LEU A 949 -79.55 45.84 44.21
C LEU A 949 -79.76 44.33 44.11
N HIS A 950 -79.15 43.65 45.08
CA HIS A 950 -78.88 42.23 45.30
C HIS A 950 -79.69 41.17 44.55
#